data_AF-A0A494XT89-F1
#
_entry.id   AF-A0A494XT89-F1
#
_cell.length_a   1.000
_cell.length_b   1.000
_cell.length_c   1.000
_cell.angle_alpha   90.00
_cell.angle_beta   90.00
_cell.angle_gamma   90.00
#
_symmetry.space_group_name_H-M   'P 1'
#
loop_
_entity.id
_entity.type
_entity.pdbx_description
1 polymer ?
#
loop_
_entity_poly.entity_id
_entity_poly.type
_entity_poly.pdbx_seq_one_letter_code
_entity_poly.pdbx_strand_id
1 'polypeptide(L)'
;MTLKTKAILSTLALSLIASSLGGLPLSRKGLAEKLGLSEFAYAAEALPEQIPGQLSQPDSDAASLPAKVQATMTGLPSGAFIGKLNAIHAALAAGDPADYQDVLNLQNEIAGLNDATDARLLDPIWNKIAAKLPNTVDKAAMKTSLFRLFKAVGSVPYDPQWESLEAIRVNPEYRATLKAIAEAAGIGGISMEDLVEFLFGDGAGLKGVEGTVADIMAGKSAIELFMLLGDKQGMTTVLLQGMGQLLGETGSYKFSAVLANLGVTPQDVQTMVFGFLGRLQKDEPAINAMTVAYLRTAATAKVQTRDDGRTQSYQLSIFGIEVPALALKWTKVSGDPEVSVAQNGVVTIPLAADKGSAVIRTSLINPYGGSAKVIFEQGITLRADDGEQTKFPVASLLERLSKLRAALLAGDPADAEAVRAVRDEIASWDAETGSALLDPLWKAIAAKLPATIDKEQAKGTLFRLVQAIGAISYDPHESELEAVLTNPEFRALLKAIGVAGGVKNLAADDLLVFLFGDGVELGGVEGAVRDRIAALSPEELLSLLGSQQGLAELAQQAMGELFVQTKSYKLSAALQGLGIPPQAILATVLGIQAKLSNGEAAGRALTVALIRSETTGVADVSEDGLTQRFVLKTFGVELPDSALRWTKVSGSSDVKVDAAGTITIPRKVETATAIVQAELVNPVTGKGKTIFVQEVTLKSIGGEVFPVEAYLARKEKLWAALAAGDPSDAQAVRKLRDEIAGLNVSANLKLIDPIWKPISAKLPGDANSTKLRTDLFKLFQDIGKLQYDSQASNLEALLANPDYEATLKAIGAAGGAKSLKVDDVLVFLFGDSENRGGVEGTVRDLMAKLKPKNLAALVDDAGARTAILNEAMGIVLADRENYGLSEALGNIGVKASDLRATMSNFQSKLKNEERADNALIVALFRSEAVPSVKVSSNGKRQDYSLSVWGVQLPSSSLKWSKVSGSKDVKVETNGTVTIPSKLASGKAVIQAAIVSSHGRPTQVIFRQEVTVGKVEDMDQIIKDLKEKLAGIEAKARKAKGALAKLRYVVDASAAGNDAVKRINDTDANKTDKQNAIKEAQDQVRKTVNAIITDVLGF
;
A
#
# COMPACT_ATOMS: atom_id res chain seq x y z
N MET A 1 13.26 35.49 -6.15
CA MET A 1 12.55 34.60 -5.21
C MET A 1 11.06 34.85 -5.33
N THR A 2 10.26 33.86 -5.69
CA THR A 2 8.86 34.05 -6.11
C THR A 2 7.87 33.76 -4.97
N LEU A 3 6.72 34.44 -5.00
CA LEU A 3 5.59 34.33 -4.05
C LEU A 3 5.04 32.89 -3.88
N LYS A 4 5.45 31.92 -4.71
CA LYS A 4 5.12 30.49 -4.58
C LYS A 4 5.95 29.74 -3.54
N THR A 5 7.08 30.30 -3.09
CA THR A 5 7.97 29.67 -2.10
C THR A 5 7.60 30.01 -0.64
N LYS A 6 6.66 30.94 -0.42
CA LYS A 6 6.24 31.41 0.92
C LYS A 6 4.93 30.81 1.44
N ALA A 7 4.18 30.08 0.61
CA ALA A 7 2.93 29.39 1.01
C ALA A 7 3.15 27.93 1.46
N ILE A 8 4.38 27.43 1.27
CA ILE A 8 4.74 26.02 1.37
C ILE A 8 5.55 25.72 2.65
N LEU A 9 6.13 26.76 3.27
CA LEU A 9 6.96 26.66 4.49
C LEU A 9 6.16 26.71 5.79
N SER A 10 4.85 26.88 5.70
CA SER A 10 3.98 27.26 6.80
C SER A 10 3.04 26.12 7.20
N THR A 11 3.42 24.83 7.16
CA THR A 11 2.53 23.71 7.55
C THR A 11 2.98 22.93 8.82
N LEU A 12 4.21 23.18 9.29
CA LEU A 12 4.79 22.43 10.40
C LEU A 12 4.32 22.85 11.84
N ALA A 13 4.66 23.96 12.50
CA ALA A 13 4.19 24.25 13.92
C ALA A 13 2.71 24.01 14.41
N LEU A 14 1.65 23.79 13.61
CA LEU A 14 0.36 23.35 14.15
C LEU A 14 0.33 21.82 14.19
N SER A 15 1.23 21.17 13.45
CA SER A 15 1.74 19.87 13.84
C SER A 15 2.41 19.89 15.19
N LEU A 16 2.91 21.01 15.73
CA LEU A 16 3.36 21.08 17.13
C LEU A 16 2.26 21.37 18.14
N ILE A 17 1.10 21.93 17.76
CA ILE A 17 -0.04 22.01 18.71
C ILE A 17 -0.81 20.68 18.75
N ALA A 18 -0.74 19.87 17.68
CA ALA A 18 -1.25 18.49 17.66
C ALA A 18 -0.21 17.43 18.09
N SER A 19 1.10 17.67 17.90
CA SER A 19 2.21 16.80 18.37
C SER A 19 2.84 17.23 19.69
N SER A 20 2.42 18.36 20.30
CA SER A 20 2.69 18.68 21.72
C SER A 20 2.01 17.78 22.73
N LEU A 21 1.40 16.73 22.22
CA LEU A 21 0.12 16.27 22.69
C LEU A 21 -0.05 14.85 22.10
N GLY A 22 0.21 14.64 20.81
CA GLY A 22 0.17 13.32 20.16
C GLY A 22 1.23 12.32 20.57
N GLY A 23 0.91 11.39 21.47
CA GLY A 23 1.63 10.14 21.55
C GLY A 23 0.91 8.98 22.24
N LEU A 24 0.56 7.87 21.51
CA LEU A 24 0.61 6.40 21.84
C LEU A 24 0.68 5.41 20.64
N PRO A 25 1.55 4.36 20.68
CA PRO A 25 1.31 3.10 19.96
C PRO A 25 0.34 2.19 20.73
N LEU A 26 -0.51 1.46 20.00
CA LEU A 26 -1.48 0.51 20.55
C LEU A 26 -0.83 -0.72 21.21
N SER A 27 -1.37 -1.04 22.39
CA SER A 27 -1.46 -2.32 23.10
C SER A 27 -0.50 -3.49 22.74
N ARG A 28 0.40 -3.80 23.69
CA ARG A 28 1.25 -5.02 23.70
C ARG A 28 0.53 -6.31 24.10
N LYS A 29 -0.74 -6.27 24.55
CA LYS A 29 -1.40 -7.46 25.12
C LYS A 29 -1.95 -8.46 24.07
N GLY A 30 -2.30 -8.01 22.86
CA GLY A 30 -2.92 -8.90 21.86
C GLY A 30 -1.96 -9.82 21.08
N LEU A 31 -0.69 -9.43 20.92
CA LEU A 31 0.28 -10.16 20.08
C LEU A 31 1.20 -11.07 20.91
N ALA A 32 1.62 -10.64 22.10
CA ALA A 32 2.47 -11.44 22.99
C ALA A 32 1.71 -12.64 23.59
N GLU A 33 0.39 -12.52 23.81
CA GLU A 33 -0.47 -13.59 24.32
C GLU A 33 -0.82 -14.63 23.22
N LYS A 34 -0.70 -14.26 21.94
CA LYS A 34 -0.80 -15.20 20.80
C LYS A 34 0.53 -15.87 20.43
N LEU A 35 1.67 -15.38 20.95
CA LEU A 35 3.01 -15.89 20.66
C LEU A 35 3.70 -16.56 21.86
N GLY A 36 3.07 -16.61 23.04
CA GLY A 36 3.55 -17.39 24.19
C GLY A 36 4.86 -16.92 24.83
N LEU A 37 5.26 -15.66 24.63
CA LEU A 37 6.52 -15.13 25.17
C LEU A 37 6.30 -14.41 26.52
N SER A 38 6.69 -15.05 27.62
CA SER A 38 6.76 -14.45 28.95
C SER A 38 8.19 -13.95 29.21
N GLU A 39 8.32 -12.64 29.50
CA GLU A 39 9.47 -11.90 30.06
C GLU A 39 10.02 -10.79 29.14
N PHE A 40 9.78 -9.53 29.54
CA PHE A 40 10.52 -8.36 29.08
C PHE A 40 11.02 -7.59 30.31
N ALA A 41 12.31 -7.25 30.33
CA ALA A 41 12.90 -6.27 31.25
C ALA A 41 12.91 -4.88 30.58
N TYR A 42 12.53 -3.83 31.31
CA TYR A 42 12.53 -2.44 30.82
C TYR A 42 13.90 -1.78 31.05
N ALA A 43 14.38 -1.02 30.06
CA ALA A 43 15.65 -0.29 30.11
C ALA A 43 15.64 1.00 30.98
N ALA A 44 14.62 1.22 31.80
CA ALA A 44 14.52 2.40 32.66
C ALA A 44 15.16 2.20 34.06
N GLU A 45 15.70 1.01 34.37
CA GLU A 45 16.15 0.67 35.73
C GLU A 45 17.63 0.25 35.84
N ALA A 46 18.47 0.64 34.87
CA ALA A 46 19.90 0.35 34.91
C ALA A 46 20.74 1.63 34.93
N LEU A 47 20.82 2.28 36.10
CA LEU A 47 21.95 3.15 36.45
C LEU A 47 22.95 2.32 37.28
N PRO A 48 24.22 2.19 36.88
CA PRO A 48 25.23 1.53 37.71
C PRO A 48 25.62 2.45 38.89
N GLU A 49 25.32 1.99 40.08
CA GLU A 49 25.60 2.61 41.37
C GLU A 49 27.07 2.39 41.78
N GLN A 50 27.96 3.38 41.55
CA GLN A 50 29.25 3.48 42.25
C GLN A 50 29.71 4.94 42.43
N ILE A 51 29.30 5.58 43.54
CA ILE A 51 30.04 6.68 44.18
C ILE A 51 29.99 6.45 45.70
N PRO A 52 31.13 6.28 46.40
CA PRO A 52 31.14 6.14 47.85
C PRO A 52 31.12 7.53 48.51
N GLY A 53 30.00 7.91 49.13
CA GLY A 53 29.90 9.15 49.89
C GLY A 53 28.56 9.28 50.61
N GLN A 54 28.60 9.19 51.94
CA GLN A 54 27.50 9.27 52.90
C GLN A 54 26.42 10.33 52.56
N LEU A 55 25.22 9.88 52.19
CA LEU A 55 23.96 10.58 52.41
C LEU A 55 22.91 9.56 52.84
N SER A 56 22.27 9.84 53.97
CA SER A 56 21.29 9.02 54.66
C SER A 56 20.10 8.65 53.76
N GLN A 57 19.57 7.45 53.99
CA GLN A 57 18.38 6.86 53.34
C GLN A 57 17.24 7.87 53.13
N PRO A 58 16.59 7.90 51.95
CA PRO A 58 15.29 8.53 51.82
C PRO A 58 14.21 7.60 52.39
N ASP A 59 13.46 8.11 53.36
CA ASP A 59 12.29 7.46 53.95
C ASP A 59 11.26 7.10 52.86
N SER A 60 10.73 5.88 52.95
CA SER A 60 9.83 5.22 52.01
C SER A 60 8.37 5.72 52.05
N ASP A 61 8.14 7.01 52.29
CA ASP A 61 6.78 7.60 52.39
C ASP A 61 6.22 8.12 51.06
N ALA A 62 6.48 7.41 49.95
CA ALA A 62 5.82 7.66 48.66
C ALA A 62 4.36 7.14 48.60
N ALA A 63 3.77 6.78 49.75
CA ALA A 63 2.42 6.23 49.86
C ALA A 63 1.51 7.08 50.78
N SER A 64 1.40 8.38 50.52
CA SER A 64 0.21 9.14 50.95
C SER A 64 0.02 10.44 50.16
N LEU A 65 -0.35 10.33 48.89
CA LEU A 65 -1.10 11.42 48.27
C LEU A 65 -2.44 11.55 49.05
N PRO A 66 -2.84 12.75 49.50
CA PRO A 66 -4.04 12.92 50.29
C PRO A 66 -5.27 12.39 49.52
N ALA A 67 -6.18 11.69 50.20
CA ALA A 67 -7.36 11.04 49.61
C ALA A 67 -8.23 11.95 48.71
N LYS A 68 -8.11 13.28 48.87
CA LYS A 68 -8.74 14.28 48.00
C LYS A 68 -8.16 14.33 46.58
N VAL A 69 -6.88 13.97 46.40
CA VAL A 69 -6.20 13.88 45.10
C VAL A 69 -6.56 12.55 44.40
N GLN A 70 -6.61 11.43 45.13
CA GLN A 70 -7.04 10.14 44.55
C GLN A 70 -8.51 10.12 44.12
N ALA A 71 -9.41 10.80 44.86
CA ALA A 71 -10.82 10.90 44.49
C ALA A 71 -11.10 11.83 43.29
N THR A 72 -10.15 12.67 42.88
CA THR A 72 -10.25 13.55 41.70
C THR A 72 -9.59 12.98 40.44
N MET A 73 -8.90 11.82 40.54
CA MET A 73 -8.22 11.17 39.41
C MET A 73 -9.13 10.28 38.54
N THR A 74 -10.41 10.10 38.87
CA THR A 74 -11.38 9.30 38.08
C THR A 74 -11.83 9.96 36.75
N GLY A 75 -11.11 10.96 36.27
CA GLY A 75 -11.33 11.63 34.98
C GLY A 75 -10.05 12.21 34.36
N LEU A 76 -8.88 11.65 34.69
CA LEU A 76 -7.63 12.01 34.00
C LEU A 76 -7.58 11.39 32.59
N PRO A 77 -6.77 11.96 31.68
CA PRO A 77 -6.37 11.28 30.45
C PRO A 77 -5.98 9.83 30.75
N SER A 78 -6.27 8.89 29.86
CA SER A 78 -5.96 7.48 30.13
C SER A 78 -4.49 7.34 30.53
N GLY A 79 -4.17 6.49 31.52
CA GLY A 79 -2.78 6.32 31.99
C GLY A 79 -1.81 5.95 30.87
N ALA A 80 -2.36 5.44 29.76
CA ALA A 80 -1.70 5.21 28.51
C ALA A 80 -1.11 6.52 27.92
N PHE A 81 -1.91 7.59 27.77
CA PHE A 81 -1.46 8.88 27.22
C PHE A 81 -0.32 9.49 28.04
N ILE A 82 -0.48 9.50 29.37
CA ILE A 82 0.55 9.94 30.32
C ILE A 82 1.85 9.14 30.11
N GLY A 83 1.73 7.81 30.00
CA GLY A 83 2.88 6.91 29.79
C GLY A 83 3.73 7.29 28.59
N LYS A 84 3.14 7.80 27.50
CA LYS A 84 3.94 8.17 26.33
C LYS A 84 4.33 9.63 26.22
N LEU A 85 3.58 10.58 26.73
CA LEU A 85 4.17 11.91 26.86
C LEU A 85 5.45 11.84 27.72
N ASN A 86 5.48 10.96 28.73
CA ASN A 86 6.70 10.62 29.46
C ASN A 86 7.77 9.95 28.59
N ALA A 87 7.38 9.00 27.74
CA ALA A 87 8.31 8.35 26.82
C ALA A 87 8.90 9.32 25.79
N ILE A 88 8.12 10.26 25.26
CA ILE A 88 8.57 11.30 24.33
C ILE A 88 9.49 12.29 25.06
N HIS A 89 9.14 12.70 26.28
CA HIS A 89 10.02 13.54 27.10
C HIS A 89 11.35 12.85 27.38
N ALA A 90 11.31 11.59 27.84
CA ALA A 90 12.51 10.79 28.07
C ALA A 90 13.32 10.60 26.78
N ALA A 91 12.64 10.39 25.66
CA ALA A 91 13.28 10.33 24.36
C ALA A 91 13.97 11.65 24.04
N LEU A 92 13.29 12.81 24.06
CA LEU A 92 13.89 14.13 23.83
C LEU A 92 15.12 14.36 24.71
N ALA A 93 15.02 14.04 26.01
CA ALA A 93 16.12 14.16 26.97
C ALA A 93 17.31 13.23 26.65
N ALA A 94 17.05 12.03 26.13
CA ALA A 94 18.09 11.10 25.66
C ALA A 94 18.70 11.49 24.30
N GLY A 95 18.18 12.54 23.65
CA GLY A 95 18.61 13.01 22.35
C GLY A 95 19.73 14.05 22.37
N ASP A 96 19.74 14.89 21.33
CA ASP A 96 20.60 16.07 21.27
C ASP A 96 20.03 17.14 22.22
N PRO A 97 20.81 17.73 23.15
CA PRO A 97 20.31 18.79 24.02
C PRO A 97 19.69 19.98 23.26
N ALA A 98 20.14 20.23 22.03
CA ALA A 98 19.52 21.23 21.16
C ALA A 98 18.07 20.88 20.79
N ASP A 99 17.74 19.60 20.61
CA ASP A 99 16.38 19.16 20.26
C ASP A 99 15.40 19.51 21.39
N TYR A 100 15.77 19.23 22.63
CA TYR A 100 14.97 19.60 23.81
C TYR A 100 14.79 21.12 23.90
N GLN A 101 15.87 21.88 23.69
CA GLN A 101 15.81 23.34 23.72
C GLN A 101 14.97 23.93 22.59
N ASP A 102 14.99 23.33 21.40
CA ASP A 102 14.18 23.77 20.26
C ASP A 102 12.69 23.61 20.54
N VAL A 103 12.30 22.51 21.17
CA VAL A 103 10.92 22.28 21.64
C VAL A 103 10.51 23.31 22.69
N LEU A 104 11.35 23.58 23.70
CA LEU A 104 11.10 24.63 24.68
C LEU A 104 10.98 26.03 24.04
N ASN A 105 11.81 26.32 23.05
CA ASN A 105 11.80 27.61 22.34
C ASN A 105 10.46 27.83 21.63
N LEU A 106 9.90 26.79 21.01
CA LEU A 106 8.56 26.89 20.44
C LEU A 106 7.51 27.10 21.53
N GLN A 107 7.52 26.30 22.60
CA GLN A 107 6.52 26.41 23.65
C GLN A 107 6.47 27.84 24.22
N ASN A 108 7.64 28.44 24.43
CA ASN A 108 7.77 29.83 24.85
C ASN A 108 7.26 30.81 23.78
N GLU A 109 7.50 30.54 22.49
CA GLU A 109 6.99 31.36 21.39
C GLU A 109 5.45 31.32 21.33
N ILE A 110 4.85 30.14 21.48
CA ILE A 110 3.38 29.95 21.54
C ILE A 110 2.83 30.66 22.78
N ALA A 111 3.44 30.47 23.94
CA ALA A 111 3.09 31.18 25.18
C ALA A 111 3.27 32.71 25.06
N GLY A 112 4.10 33.17 24.12
CA GLY A 112 4.31 34.58 23.79
C GLY A 112 3.32 35.18 22.78
N LEU A 113 2.44 34.39 22.15
CA LEU A 113 1.45 34.92 21.20
C LEU A 113 0.50 35.91 21.87
N ASN A 114 0.14 36.97 21.15
CA ASN A 114 -0.63 38.08 21.68
C ASN A 114 -2.13 37.91 21.39
N ASP A 115 -2.95 37.83 22.44
CA ASP A 115 -4.40 37.61 22.34
C ASP A 115 -5.12 38.58 21.39
N ALA A 116 -4.71 39.85 21.33
CA ALA A 116 -5.40 40.86 20.54
C ALA A 116 -5.07 40.76 19.04
N THR A 117 -3.84 40.39 18.70
CA THR A 117 -3.34 40.42 17.31
C THR A 117 -3.24 39.05 16.67
N ASP A 118 -3.01 38.00 17.45
CA ASP A 118 -2.82 36.64 16.98
C ASP A 118 -4.11 35.81 17.06
N ALA A 119 -5.17 36.25 17.76
CA ALA A 119 -6.47 35.54 17.75
C ALA A 119 -7.10 35.43 16.34
N ARG A 120 -6.71 36.28 15.39
CA ARG A 120 -7.12 36.17 13.97
C ARG A 120 -6.66 34.89 13.29
N LEU A 121 -5.66 34.20 13.85
CA LEU A 121 -5.20 32.91 13.33
C LEU A 121 -6.30 31.85 13.38
N LEU A 122 -7.28 32.01 14.29
CA LEU A 122 -8.44 31.14 14.39
C LEU A 122 -9.55 31.44 13.36
N ASP A 123 -9.47 32.54 12.59
CA ASP A 123 -10.56 33.02 11.73
C ASP A 123 -11.20 31.94 10.84
N PRO A 124 -10.44 31.03 10.19
CA PRO A 124 -11.04 29.98 9.35
C PRO A 124 -12.08 29.13 10.10
N ILE A 125 -11.79 28.75 11.35
CA ILE A 125 -12.71 27.98 12.20
C ILE A 125 -13.68 28.92 12.92
N TRP A 126 -13.16 29.99 13.52
CA TRP A 126 -13.93 30.92 14.33
C TRP A 126 -15.11 31.52 13.57
N ASN A 127 -14.95 31.85 12.29
CA ASN A 127 -16.04 32.42 11.50
C ASN A 127 -17.23 31.45 11.36
N LYS A 128 -16.98 30.13 11.38
CA LYS A 128 -18.01 29.09 11.36
C LYS A 128 -18.71 29.00 12.72
N ILE A 129 -17.93 28.98 13.80
CA ILE A 129 -18.42 28.97 15.19
C ILE A 129 -19.29 30.21 15.44
N ALA A 130 -18.76 31.40 15.13
CA ALA A 130 -19.41 32.69 15.35
C ALA A 130 -20.74 32.84 14.59
N ALA A 131 -20.88 32.18 13.44
CA ALA A 131 -22.12 32.17 12.67
C ALA A 131 -23.24 31.37 13.35
N LYS A 132 -22.91 30.43 14.23
CA LYS A 132 -23.85 29.54 14.94
C LYS A 132 -24.09 29.95 16.40
N LEU A 133 -23.20 30.76 16.98
CA LEU A 133 -23.36 31.28 18.34
C LEU A 133 -24.58 32.23 18.46
N PRO A 134 -25.39 32.11 19.54
CA PRO A 134 -26.46 33.07 19.85
C PRO A 134 -25.96 34.52 19.93
N ASN A 135 -26.81 35.48 19.58
CA ASN A 135 -26.47 36.91 19.66
C ASN A 135 -26.24 37.42 21.09
N THR A 136 -26.66 36.64 22.09
CA THR A 136 -26.42 36.93 23.52
C THR A 136 -24.99 36.60 23.97
N VAL A 137 -24.23 35.83 23.19
CA VAL A 137 -22.85 35.49 23.50
C VAL A 137 -21.92 36.61 23.05
N ASP A 138 -21.03 37.07 23.93
CA ASP A 138 -19.93 37.95 23.56
C ASP A 138 -18.94 37.18 22.69
N LYS A 139 -19.10 37.32 21.37
CA LYS A 139 -18.29 36.66 20.36
C LYS A 139 -16.82 37.06 20.46
N ALA A 140 -16.50 38.29 20.86
CA ALA A 140 -15.11 38.73 20.96
C ALA A 140 -14.42 38.05 22.16
N ALA A 141 -15.07 38.07 23.34
CA ALA A 141 -14.55 37.41 24.53
C ALA A 141 -14.41 35.89 24.32
N MET A 142 -15.40 35.26 23.68
CA MET A 142 -15.37 33.83 23.37
C MET A 142 -14.24 33.46 22.40
N LYS A 143 -13.98 34.28 21.37
CA LYS A 143 -12.85 34.08 20.45
C LYS A 143 -11.51 34.16 21.20
N THR A 144 -11.37 35.16 22.07
CA THR A 144 -10.16 35.33 22.88
C THR A 144 -9.96 34.15 23.84
N SER A 145 -11.01 33.69 24.49
CA SER A 145 -10.96 32.51 25.36
C SER A 145 -10.57 31.24 24.59
N LEU A 146 -11.17 31.00 23.41
CA LEU A 146 -10.79 29.89 22.54
C LEU A 146 -9.32 29.98 22.13
N PHE A 147 -8.84 31.19 21.78
CA PHE A 147 -7.43 31.42 21.47
C PHE A 147 -6.51 31.12 22.66
N ARG A 148 -6.88 31.52 23.88
CA ARG A 148 -6.13 31.18 25.10
C ARG A 148 -6.10 29.68 25.37
N LEU A 149 -7.20 28.97 25.11
CA LEU A 149 -7.22 27.51 25.18
C LEU A 149 -6.20 26.91 24.21
N PHE A 150 -6.23 27.28 22.92
CA PHE A 150 -5.26 26.80 21.92
C PHE A 150 -3.81 27.14 22.31
N LYS A 151 -3.60 28.35 22.83
CA LYS A 151 -2.30 28.81 23.31
C LYS A 151 -1.81 27.96 24.49
N ALA A 152 -2.65 27.72 25.48
CA ALA A 152 -2.31 26.93 26.66
C ALA A 152 -1.99 25.48 26.28
N VAL A 153 -2.81 24.88 25.41
CA VAL A 153 -2.65 23.53 24.84
C VAL A 153 -1.34 23.41 24.05
N GLY A 154 -1.01 24.40 23.21
CA GLY A 154 0.24 24.41 22.44
C GLY A 154 1.49 24.77 23.25
N SER A 155 1.34 25.35 24.45
CA SER A 155 2.46 25.71 25.34
C SER A 155 2.63 24.73 26.51
N VAL A 156 1.95 23.58 26.50
CA VAL A 156 2.11 22.57 27.55
C VAL A 156 3.57 22.11 27.57
N PRO A 157 4.31 22.28 28.68
CA PRO A 157 5.62 21.70 28.81
C PRO A 157 5.50 20.18 28.78
N TYR A 158 6.48 19.49 28.18
CA TYR A 158 6.56 18.03 28.29
C TYR A 158 7.08 17.65 29.68
N ASP A 159 6.44 18.14 30.74
CA ASP A 159 6.82 17.86 32.11
C ASP A 159 6.14 16.56 32.57
N PRO A 160 6.90 15.58 33.09
CA PRO A 160 6.35 14.35 33.67
C PRO A 160 5.33 14.55 34.80
N GLN A 161 5.21 15.76 35.38
CA GLN A 161 4.30 16.04 36.50
C GLN A 161 2.86 16.46 36.09
N TRP A 162 2.58 16.68 34.81
CA TRP A 162 1.22 16.93 34.26
C TRP A 162 0.42 18.12 34.81
N GLU A 163 0.97 18.90 35.73
CA GLU A 163 0.23 19.98 36.40
C GLU A 163 -0.36 20.99 35.40
N SER A 164 0.35 21.25 34.30
CA SER A 164 -0.10 22.13 33.23
C SER A 164 -1.31 21.60 32.46
N LEU A 165 -1.37 20.28 32.21
CA LEU A 165 -2.53 19.66 31.56
C LEU A 165 -3.75 19.67 32.48
N GLU A 166 -3.55 19.37 33.76
CA GLU A 166 -4.62 19.43 34.74
C GLU A 166 -5.14 20.87 34.89
N ALA A 167 -4.24 21.86 34.92
CA ALA A 167 -4.60 23.27 34.96
C ALA A 167 -5.46 23.69 33.75
N ILE A 168 -5.16 23.18 32.54
CA ILE A 168 -6.00 23.39 31.35
C ILE A 168 -7.35 22.67 31.50
N ARG A 169 -7.34 21.43 31.97
CA ARG A 169 -8.53 20.58 32.11
C ARG A 169 -9.54 21.15 33.10
N VAL A 170 -9.09 21.71 34.21
CA VAL A 170 -9.97 22.27 35.26
C VAL A 170 -10.24 23.76 35.08
N ASN A 171 -9.65 24.41 34.07
CA ASN A 171 -9.86 25.84 33.83
C ASN A 171 -11.34 26.12 33.51
N PRO A 172 -12.04 26.93 34.34
CA PRO A 172 -13.47 27.18 34.16
C PRO A 172 -13.78 28.00 32.89
N GLU A 173 -12.89 28.90 32.46
CA GLU A 173 -13.02 29.67 31.21
C GLU A 173 -13.00 28.73 29.99
N TYR A 174 -12.07 27.77 29.95
CA TYR A 174 -11.95 26.83 28.84
C TYR A 174 -13.14 25.86 28.76
N ARG A 175 -13.59 25.35 29.92
CA ARG A 175 -14.78 24.51 30.02
C ARG A 175 -16.04 25.25 29.54
N ALA A 176 -16.23 26.49 29.99
CA ALA A 176 -17.35 27.32 29.56
C ALA A 176 -17.31 27.57 28.04
N THR A 177 -16.11 27.77 27.48
CA THR A 177 -15.90 28.00 26.04
C THR A 177 -16.25 26.78 25.21
N LEU A 178 -15.72 25.60 25.56
CA LEU A 178 -16.04 24.34 24.88
C LEU A 178 -17.54 24.02 24.96
N LYS A 179 -18.15 24.22 26.14
CA LYS A 179 -19.59 24.03 26.33
C LYS A 179 -20.41 24.93 25.41
N ALA A 180 -20.10 26.23 25.33
CA ALA A 180 -20.82 27.15 24.46
C ALA A 180 -20.67 26.81 22.97
N ILE A 181 -19.49 26.34 22.54
CA ILE A 181 -19.23 25.88 21.17
C ILE A 181 -20.06 24.63 20.85
N ALA A 182 -20.10 23.66 21.76
CA ALA A 182 -20.87 22.43 21.57
C ALA A 182 -22.38 22.68 21.60
N GLU A 183 -22.87 23.57 22.47
CA GLU A 183 -24.27 24.03 22.45
C GLU A 183 -24.64 24.69 21.11
N ALA A 184 -23.75 25.51 20.54
CA ALA A 184 -23.95 26.09 19.20
C ALA A 184 -23.94 25.04 18.07
N ALA A 185 -23.26 23.91 18.29
CA ALA A 185 -23.24 22.76 17.40
C ALA A 185 -24.45 21.81 17.59
N GLY A 186 -25.30 22.07 18.59
CA GLY A 186 -26.41 21.18 18.96
C GLY A 186 -25.96 19.87 19.61
N ILE A 187 -24.73 19.80 20.12
CA ILE A 187 -24.16 18.62 20.78
C ILE A 187 -23.94 18.95 22.26
N GLY A 188 -24.70 18.30 23.13
CA GLY A 188 -24.54 18.45 24.58
C GLY A 188 -23.38 17.62 25.12
N GLY A 189 -22.82 18.04 26.26
CA GLY A 189 -21.92 17.20 27.05
C GLY A 189 -20.51 17.00 26.48
N ILE A 190 -20.00 17.95 25.69
CA ILE A 190 -18.57 17.97 25.39
C ILE A 190 -17.77 18.29 26.66
N SER A 191 -16.67 17.60 26.87
CA SER A 191 -15.71 17.90 27.92
C SER A 191 -14.30 18.08 27.36
N MET A 192 -13.34 18.37 28.24
CA MET A 192 -11.93 18.43 27.82
C MET A 192 -11.41 17.05 27.45
N GLU A 193 -11.95 16.00 28.08
CA GLU A 193 -11.63 14.61 27.79
C GLU A 193 -11.98 14.25 26.34
N ASP A 194 -13.12 14.70 25.79
CA ASP A 194 -13.45 14.49 24.37
C ASP A 194 -12.44 15.16 23.41
N LEU A 195 -11.84 16.29 23.80
CA LEU A 195 -10.77 16.95 23.02
C LEU A 195 -9.46 16.16 23.12
N VAL A 196 -9.10 15.69 24.31
CA VAL A 196 -7.91 14.85 24.54
C VAL A 196 -8.02 13.54 23.77
N GLU A 197 -9.19 12.88 23.81
CA GLU A 197 -9.48 11.67 23.04
C GLU A 197 -9.41 11.91 21.53
N PHE A 198 -9.95 13.04 21.04
CA PHE A 198 -9.81 13.40 19.63
C PHE A 198 -8.33 13.57 19.24
N LEU A 199 -7.51 14.20 20.08
CA LEU A 199 -6.12 14.43 19.71
C LEU A 199 -5.25 13.16 19.84
N PHE A 200 -5.47 12.30 20.84
CA PHE A 200 -4.53 11.21 21.22
C PHE A 200 -5.13 9.82 21.29
N GLY A 201 -6.46 9.72 21.16
CA GLY A 201 -7.17 8.49 21.40
C GLY A 201 -7.46 8.24 22.86
N ASP A 202 -8.14 7.13 23.13
CA ASP A 202 -8.48 6.66 24.47
C ASP A 202 -7.47 5.64 25.02
N GLY A 203 -6.51 5.19 24.19
CA GLY A 203 -5.56 4.13 24.51
C GLY A 203 -6.14 2.70 24.39
N ALA A 204 -7.37 2.57 23.87
CA ALA A 204 -8.06 1.33 23.62
C ALA A 204 -8.48 1.20 22.14
N GLY A 205 -9.64 1.74 21.78
CA GLY A 205 -10.24 1.59 20.45
C GLY A 205 -10.18 2.86 19.60
N LEU A 206 -10.15 4.03 20.24
CA LEU A 206 -10.04 5.32 19.57
C LEU A 206 -8.57 5.70 19.46
N LYS A 207 -8.13 5.95 18.23
CA LYS A 207 -6.74 6.25 17.89
C LYS A 207 -6.39 7.73 18.04
N GLY A 208 -7.37 8.62 17.93
CA GLY A 208 -7.16 10.06 17.84
C GLY A 208 -6.30 10.48 16.64
N VAL A 209 -5.94 11.76 16.57
CA VAL A 209 -5.14 12.31 15.46
C VAL A 209 -3.79 11.61 15.40
N GLU A 210 -3.19 11.38 16.56
CA GLU A 210 -1.87 10.78 16.61
C GLU A 210 -1.85 9.31 16.19
N GLY A 211 -2.77 8.47 16.68
CA GLY A 211 -2.81 7.07 16.27
C GLY A 211 -3.11 6.92 14.77
N THR A 212 -3.95 7.80 14.22
CA THR A 212 -4.21 7.86 12.77
C THR A 212 -2.96 8.29 11.98
N VAL A 213 -2.19 9.26 12.49
CA VAL A 213 -0.90 9.64 11.88
C VAL A 213 0.12 8.50 11.97
N ALA A 214 0.17 7.79 13.10
CA ALA A 214 1.03 6.63 13.28
C ALA A 214 0.67 5.51 12.27
N ASP A 215 -0.61 5.26 12.02
CA ASP A 215 -1.07 4.31 11.01
C ASP A 215 -0.67 4.74 9.59
N ILE A 216 -0.83 6.02 9.24
CA ILE A 216 -0.39 6.55 7.95
C ILE A 216 1.12 6.37 7.78
N MET A 217 1.91 6.57 8.84
CA MET A 217 3.36 6.33 8.82
C MET A 217 3.71 4.84 8.72
N ALA A 218 3.02 3.97 9.45
CA ALA A 218 3.21 2.52 9.38
C ALA A 218 2.85 1.95 8.00
N GLY A 219 1.97 2.62 7.25
CA GLY A 219 1.67 2.28 5.85
C GLY A 219 2.71 2.75 4.83
N LYS A 220 3.74 3.51 5.21
CA LYS A 220 4.79 3.99 4.31
C LYS A 220 5.97 3.03 4.25
N SER A 221 6.61 2.95 3.09
CA SER A 221 7.86 2.21 2.95
C SER A 221 8.99 2.83 3.78
N ALA A 222 10.02 2.05 4.08
CA ALA A 222 11.18 2.56 4.83
C ALA A 222 11.87 3.73 4.11
N ILE A 223 11.85 3.75 2.77
CA ILE A 223 12.38 4.85 1.96
C ILE A 223 11.48 6.09 2.09
N GLU A 224 10.16 5.95 2.04
CA GLU A 224 9.25 7.08 2.21
C GLU A 224 9.33 7.67 3.62
N LEU A 225 9.37 6.82 4.65
CA LEU A 225 9.63 7.26 6.03
C LEU A 225 10.96 7.99 6.14
N PHE A 226 12.01 7.45 5.51
CA PHE A 226 13.30 8.10 5.45
C PHE A 226 13.26 9.44 4.72
N MET A 227 12.49 9.55 3.63
CA MET A 227 12.32 10.79 2.86
C MET A 227 11.49 11.83 3.61
N LEU A 228 10.59 11.40 4.50
CA LEU A 228 9.87 12.29 5.41
C LEU A 228 10.80 12.92 6.45
N LEU A 229 11.94 12.28 6.75
CA LEU A 229 12.90 12.76 7.73
C LEU A 229 13.68 13.95 7.17
N GLY A 230 13.25 15.14 7.56
CA GLY A 230 13.74 16.41 7.03
C GLY A 230 12.87 17.00 5.90
N ASP A 231 11.78 16.34 5.50
CA ASP A 231 10.77 16.92 4.62
C ASP A 231 9.60 17.48 5.44
N LYS A 232 9.71 18.77 5.76
CA LYS A 232 8.68 19.61 6.38
C LYS A 232 7.30 19.43 5.71
N GLN A 233 7.26 19.44 4.38
CA GLN A 233 5.97 19.38 3.68
C GLN A 233 5.37 17.98 3.76
N GLY A 234 6.20 16.95 3.58
CA GLY A 234 5.80 15.57 3.71
C GLY A 234 5.21 15.26 5.08
N MET A 235 5.91 15.61 6.16
CA MET A 235 5.43 15.38 7.54
C MET A 235 4.12 16.11 7.82
N THR A 236 3.97 17.32 7.29
CA THR A 236 2.71 18.01 7.49
C THR A 236 1.58 17.38 6.69
N THR A 237 1.85 16.97 5.45
CA THR A 237 0.84 16.33 4.62
C THR A 237 0.27 15.10 5.33
N VAL A 238 1.15 14.31 5.97
CA VAL A 238 0.75 13.17 6.81
C VAL A 238 -0.15 13.59 7.97
N LEU A 239 0.21 14.64 8.72
CA LEU A 239 -0.65 15.14 9.79
C LEU A 239 -2.01 15.62 9.29
N LEU A 240 -2.02 16.45 8.25
CA LEU A 240 -3.26 17.00 7.70
C LEU A 240 -4.16 15.90 7.16
N GLN A 241 -3.58 14.85 6.58
CA GLN A 241 -4.29 13.65 6.18
C GLN A 241 -4.91 12.94 7.39
N GLY A 242 -4.15 12.73 8.47
CA GLY A 242 -4.66 12.11 9.70
C GLY A 242 -5.77 12.91 10.37
N MET A 243 -5.61 14.24 10.46
CA MET A 243 -6.67 15.13 10.96
C MET A 243 -7.89 15.13 10.03
N GLY A 244 -7.70 15.15 8.71
CA GLY A 244 -8.79 15.10 7.74
C GLY A 244 -9.61 13.82 7.85
N GLN A 245 -8.94 12.68 8.01
CA GLN A 245 -9.59 11.40 8.28
C GLN A 245 -10.42 11.46 9.58
N LEU A 246 -9.82 11.93 10.68
CA LEU A 246 -10.49 11.96 11.98
C LEU A 246 -11.65 12.96 12.05
N LEU A 247 -11.54 14.09 11.38
CA LEU A 247 -12.64 15.07 11.26
C LEU A 247 -13.84 14.50 10.51
N GLY A 248 -13.64 13.51 9.63
CA GLY A 248 -14.70 12.74 8.99
C GLY A 248 -15.39 11.73 9.91
N GLU A 249 -14.77 11.33 11.03
CA GLU A 249 -15.30 10.34 11.97
C GLU A 249 -16.26 10.95 13.01
N THR A 250 -17.33 11.58 12.57
CA THR A 250 -18.32 12.25 13.45
C THR A 250 -19.11 11.28 14.33
N GLY A 251 -19.15 9.98 13.99
CA GLY A 251 -19.82 8.96 14.81
C GLY A 251 -18.99 8.48 16.00
N SER A 252 -17.67 8.48 15.86
CA SER A 252 -16.73 7.97 16.86
C SER A 252 -16.20 9.07 17.79
N TYR A 253 -16.04 10.29 17.28
CA TYR A 253 -15.48 11.42 18.03
C TYR A 253 -16.48 12.56 18.18
N LYS A 254 -16.88 12.86 19.43
CA LYS A 254 -17.79 13.98 19.71
C LYS A 254 -17.22 15.31 19.25
N PHE A 255 -15.92 15.51 19.38
CA PHE A 255 -15.26 16.74 18.92
C PHE A 255 -15.37 16.92 17.40
N SER A 256 -15.17 15.86 16.61
CA SER A 256 -15.40 15.87 15.15
C SER A 256 -16.84 16.22 14.81
N ALA A 257 -17.81 15.64 15.53
CA ALA A 257 -19.23 15.96 15.34
C ALA A 257 -19.54 17.44 15.63
N VAL A 258 -18.95 18.01 16.68
CA VAL A 258 -19.08 19.45 17.01
C VAL A 258 -18.56 20.32 15.88
N LEU A 259 -17.36 20.04 15.38
CA LEU A 259 -16.78 20.81 14.27
C LEU A 259 -17.61 20.69 12.99
N ALA A 260 -18.02 19.47 12.64
CA ALA A 260 -18.86 19.22 11.46
C ALA A 260 -20.20 19.96 11.53
N ASN A 261 -20.90 19.90 12.67
CA ASN A 261 -22.19 20.59 12.86
C ASN A 261 -22.07 22.13 12.83
N LEU A 262 -20.89 22.66 13.17
CA LEU A 262 -20.58 24.08 13.04
C LEU A 262 -20.23 24.47 11.59
N GLY A 263 -20.07 23.50 10.69
CA GLY A 263 -19.67 23.71 9.30
C GLY A 263 -18.16 23.95 9.13
N VAL A 264 -17.36 23.46 10.08
CA VAL A 264 -15.90 23.46 10.00
C VAL A 264 -15.45 22.26 9.19
N THR A 265 -14.70 22.51 8.13
CA THR A 265 -14.17 21.48 7.22
C THR A 265 -12.70 21.17 7.52
N PRO A 266 -12.16 20.03 7.03
CA PRO A 266 -10.71 19.78 7.06
C PRO A 266 -9.88 20.93 6.47
N GLN A 267 -10.40 21.59 5.43
CA GLN A 267 -9.73 22.75 4.80
C GLN A 267 -9.67 23.97 5.74
N ASP A 268 -10.70 24.20 6.56
CA ASP A 268 -10.70 25.29 7.54
C ASP A 268 -9.63 25.04 8.62
N VAL A 269 -9.57 23.80 9.13
CA VAL A 269 -8.53 23.37 10.09
C VAL A 269 -7.15 23.50 9.47
N GLN A 270 -6.96 23.02 8.24
CA GLN A 270 -5.71 23.17 7.49
C GLN A 270 -5.33 24.65 7.32
N THR A 271 -6.28 25.54 7.01
CA THR A 271 -6.00 26.97 6.84
C THR A 271 -5.60 27.63 8.17
N MET A 272 -6.27 27.26 9.27
CA MET A 272 -5.90 27.69 10.61
C MET A 272 -4.48 27.20 10.96
N VAL A 273 -4.21 25.91 10.73
CA VAL A 273 -2.87 25.29 10.82
C VAL A 273 -1.89 26.19 10.10
N PHE A 274 -2.07 26.43 8.81
CA PHE A 274 -1.17 27.27 8.01
C PHE A 274 -0.98 28.69 8.54
N GLY A 275 -2.00 29.28 9.17
CA GLY A 275 -1.94 30.60 9.76
C GLY A 275 -0.92 30.70 10.89
N PHE A 276 -0.98 29.80 11.87
CA PHE A 276 -0.05 29.79 13.02
C PHE A 276 1.41 29.63 12.60
N LEU A 277 1.63 29.13 11.39
CA LEU A 277 2.91 28.68 10.91
C LEU A 277 3.63 29.66 10.04
N GLY A 278 2.85 30.46 9.33
CA GLY A 278 3.36 31.74 8.90
C GLY A 278 3.75 32.64 10.07
N ARG A 279 3.25 32.36 11.30
CA ARG A 279 3.46 33.21 12.48
C ARG A 279 4.60 32.74 13.39
N LEU A 280 4.81 31.45 13.56
CA LEU A 280 5.82 30.87 14.46
C LEU A 280 7.17 30.72 13.73
N GLN A 281 8.26 31.03 14.42
CA GLN A 281 9.64 31.01 13.89
C GLN A 281 10.47 29.83 14.41
N LYS A 282 10.08 29.26 15.55
CA LYS A 282 10.77 28.16 16.23
C LYS A 282 10.16 26.79 15.91
N ASP A 283 9.25 26.74 14.94
CA ASP A 283 8.53 25.54 14.60
C ASP A 283 9.38 24.45 13.99
N GLU A 284 10.07 24.78 12.91
CA GLU A 284 10.84 23.83 12.13
C GLU A 284 11.86 23.03 12.96
N PRO A 285 12.73 23.65 13.77
CA PRO A 285 13.65 22.89 14.59
C PRO A 285 12.92 22.05 15.65
N ALA A 286 11.85 22.57 16.26
CA ALA A 286 11.06 21.85 17.26
C ALA A 286 10.33 20.62 16.68
N ILE A 287 9.81 20.67 15.44
CA ILE A 287 9.22 19.48 14.80
C ILE A 287 10.26 18.44 14.51
N ASN A 288 11.41 18.86 14.00
CA ASN A 288 12.49 17.92 13.72
C ASN A 288 12.90 17.20 15.02
N ALA A 289 13.06 17.95 16.11
CA ALA A 289 13.33 17.43 17.45
C ALA A 289 12.24 16.43 17.92
N MET A 290 10.97 16.82 17.83
CA MET A 290 9.83 15.98 18.23
C MET A 290 9.71 14.72 17.38
N THR A 291 9.91 14.84 16.07
CA THR A 291 9.87 13.70 15.16
C THR A 291 10.98 12.70 15.50
N VAL A 292 12.19 13.19 15.77
CA VAL A 292 13.32 12.33 16.18
C VAL A 292 13.03 11.65 17.52
N ALA A 293 12.51 12.38 18.50
CA ALA A 293 12.12 11.79 19.79
C ALA A 293 11.04 10.73 19.60
N TYR A 294 10.04 10.99 18.75
CA TYR A 294 8.99 10.05 18.42
C TYR A 294 9.54 8.77 17.77
N LEU A 295 10.44 8.91 16.79
CA LEU A 295 11.14 7.76 16.20
C LEU A 295 11.92 6.97 17.24
N ARG A 296 12.62 7.66 18.15
CA ARG A 296 13.39 7.04 19.24
C ARG A 296 12.49 6.21 20.17
N THR A 297 11.26 6.68 20.45
CA THR A 297 10.28 5.87 21.23
C THR A 297 9.78 4.63 20.50
N ALA A 298 9.84 4.63 19.17
CA ALA A 298 9.37 3.54 18.32
C ALA A 298 10.49 2.62 17.81
N ALA A 299 11.76 2.98 18.06
CA ALA A 299 12.92 2.27 17.58
C ALA A 299 13.13 0.99 18.40
N THR A 300 13.14 -0.16 17.72
CA THR A 300 13.47 -1.46 18.29
C THR A 300 14.65 -2.06 17.55
N ALA A 301 15.60 -2.64 18.27
CA ALA A 301 16.72 -3.34 17.66
C ALA A 301 16.44 -4.85 17.59
N LYS A 302 16.72 -5.43 16.43
CA LYS A 302 16.85 -6.88 16.24
C LYS A 302 18.34 -7.20 16.25
N VAL A 303 18.74 -8.13 17.12
CA VAL A 303 20.15 -8.52 17.31
C VAL A 303 20.33 -9.95 16.82
N GLN A 304 21.31 -10.17 15.96
CA GLN A 304 21.79 -11.50 15.59
C GLN A 304 23.17 -11.70 16.20
N THR A 305 23.30 -12.67 17.10
CA THR A 305 24.59 -13.04 17.69
C THR A 305 25.15 -14.21 16.91
N ARG A 306 26.37 -14.07 16.39
CA ARG A 306 27.08 -15.15 15.70
C ARG A 306 27.46 -16.26 16.70
N ASP A 307 27.56 -17.49 16.22
CA ASP A 307 27.89 -18.70 17.00
C ASP A 307 29.15 -18.62 17.87
N ASP A 308 30.09 -17.73 17.59
CA ASP A 308 31.28 -17.56 18.42
C ASP A 308 31.06 -16.62 19.62
N GLY A 309 29.88 -15.99 19.71
CA GLY A 309 29.51 -14.97 20.69
C GLY A 309 30.32 -13.66 20.57
N ARG A 310 31.28 -13.61 19.63
CA ARG A 310 32.21 -12.49 19.43
C ARG A 310 31.66 -11.44 18.50
N THR A 311 30.60 -11.75 17.74
CA THR A 311 29.98 -10.84 16.78
C THR A 311 28.49 -10.70 17.06
N GLN A 312 27.98 -9.47 17.10
CA GLN A 312 26.55 -9.16 17.09
C GLN A 312 26.23 -8.20 15.94
N SER A 313 25.20 -8.52 15.16
CA SER A 313 24.70 -7.67 14.07
C SER A 313 23.39 -7.02 14.50
N TYR A 314 23.35 -5.68 14.47
CA TYR A 314 22.18 -4.90 14.86
C TYR A 314 21.43 -4.39 13.62
N GLN A 315 20.15 -4.71 13.55
CA GLN A 315 19.18 -4.09 12.65
C GLN A 315 18.22 -3.25 13.47
N LEU A 316 17.80 -2.09 12.97
CA LEU A 316 16.85 -1.22 13.65
C LEU A 316 15.53 -1.20 12.88
N SER A 317 14.43 -1.36 13.59
CA SER A 317 13.09 -1.16 13.04
C SER A 317 12.40 0.00 13.75
N ILE A 318 11.60 0.77 13.02
CA ILE A 318 10.78 1.86 13.56
C ILE A 318 9.34 1.60 13.10
N PHE A 319 8.39 1.56 14.04
CA PHE A 319 7.00 1.16 13.77
C PHE A 319 6.89 -0.21 13.09
N GLY A 320 7.81 -1.13 13.39
CA GLY A 320 7.87 -2.47 12.78
C GLY A 320 8.50 -2.50 11.39
N ILE A 321 8.92 -1.37 10.83
CA ILE A 321 9.56 -1.27 9.51
C ILE A 321 11.08 -1.22 9.69
N GLU A 322 11.79 -2.14 9.05
CA GLU A 322 13.27 -2.17 9.07
C GLU A 322 13.84 -0.90 8.41
N VAL A 323 14.72 -0.21 9.12
CA VAL A 323 15.41 0.99 8.64
C VAL A 323 16.64 0.56 7.84
N PRO A 324 16.76 0.95 6.55
CA PRO A 324 17.90 0.59 5.73
C PRO A 324 19.22 1.00 6.39
N ALA A 325 20.21 0.11 6.41
CA ALA A 325 21.52 0.41 7.01
C ALA A 325 22.19 1.69 6.46
N LEU A 326 21.92 2.04 5.20
CA LEU A 326 22.39 3.27 4.54
C LEU A 326 21.83 4.57 5.17
N ALA A 327 20.71 4.49 5.90
CA ALA A 327 20.10 5.60 6.62
C ALA A 327 20.68 5.74 8.04
N LEU A 328 21.47 4.77 8.48
CA LEU A 328 21.96 4.65 9.85
C LEU A 328 23.47 4.89 9.90
N LYS A 329 23.91 5.48 11.01
CA LYS A 329 25.33 5.59 11.35
C LYS A 329 25.54 5.02 12.74
N TRP A 330 26.03 3.79 12.77
CA TRP A 330 26.43 3.11 14.00
C TRP A 330 27.79 3.61 14.49
N THR A 331 27.89 3.83 15.80
CA THR A 331 29.10 4.31 16.47
C THR A 331 29.22 3.69 17.86
N LYS A 332 30.45 3.49 18.32
CA LYS A 332 30.75 3.16 19.71
C LYS A 332 30.88 4.46 20.51
N VAL A 333 30.09 4.60 21.56
CA VAL A 333 30.09 5.79 22.44
C VAL A 333 31.10 5.62 23.58
N SER A 334 31.09 4.45 24.22
CA SER A 334 31.96 4.11 25.34
C SER A 334 32.18 2.60 25.42
N GLY A 335 33.08 2.14 26.30
CA GLY A 335 33.34 0.73 26.58
C GLY A 335 34.74 0.24 26.23
N ASP A 336 34.93 -1.06 26.35
CA ASP A 336 36.21 -1.78 26.26
C ASP A 336 36.89 -1.56 24.89
N PRO A 337 38.17 -1.17 24.81
CA PRO A 337 38.84 -0.79 23.56
C PRO A 337 38.83 -1.89 22.49
N GLU A 338 38.71 -3.15 22.90
CA GLU A 338 38.63 -4.34 22.06
C GLU A 338 37.33 -4.42 21.25
N VAL A 339 36.24 -3.80 21.72
CA VAL A 339 34.97 -3.78 20.99
C VAL A 339 35.05 -2.81 19.81
N SER A 340 34.80 -3.31 18.60
CA SER A 340 34.70 -2.49 17.38
C SER A 340 33.27 -2.48 16.84
N VAL A 341 32.83 -1.34 16.31
CA VAL A 341 31.49 -1.14 15.75
C VAL A 341 31.62 -0.67 14.31
N ALA A 342 31.14 -1.48 13.38
CA ALA A 342 31.08 -1.15 11.95
C ALA A 342 29.86 -0.29 11.62
N GLN A 343 29.92 0.44 10.50
CA GLN A 343 28.85 1.36 10.09
C GLN A 343 27.51 0.69 9.81
N ASN A 344 27.51 -0.60 9.48
CA ASN A 344 26.31 -1.41 9.22
C ASN A 344 25.70 -2.02 10.49
N GLY A 345 26.20 -1.67 11.69
CA GLY A 345 25.67 -2.19 12.96
C GLY A 345 26.30 -3.50 13.41
N VAL A 346 27.36 -3.99 12.75
CA VAL A 346 28.10 -5.16 13.22
C VAL A 346 29.08 -4.75 14.33
N VAL A 347 28.98 -5.40 15.47
CA VAL A 347 29.82 -5.20 16.64
C VAL A 347 30.67 -6.45 16.87
N THR A 348 31.98 -6.30 17.05
CA THR A 348 32.90 -7.44 17.21
C THR A 348 33.93 -7.24 18.32
N ILE A 349 34.40 -8.34 18.91
CA ILE A 349 35.65 -8.41 19.69
C ILE A 349 36.70 -9.28 18.98
N PRO A 350 38.00 -8.94 19.05
CA PRO A 350 39.07 -9.72 18.43
C PRO A 350 39.22 -11.08 19.11
N LEU A 351 39.75 -12.07 18.38
CA LEU A 351 40.01 -13.44 18.84
C LEU A 351 40.74 -13.56 20.19
N ALA A 352 41.56 -12.57 20.55
CA ALA A 352 42.32 -12.57 21.81
C ALA A 352 41.52 -12.07 23.03
N ALA A 353 40.36 -11.45 22.83
CA ALA A 353 39.51 -10.94 23.90
C ALA A 353 38.39 -11.93 24.19
N ASP A 354 38.25 -12.35 25.45
CA ASP A 354 37.22 -13.31 25.87
C ASP A 354 35.87 -12.65 26.15
N LYS A 355 35.87 -11.33 26.38
CA LYS A 355 34.65 -10.52 26.50
C LYS A 355 34.95 -9.08 26.07
N GLY A 356 33.90 -8.33 25.78
CA GLY A 356 33.97 -6.88 25.68
C GLY A 356 32.60 -6.25 25.78
N SER A 357 32.49 -5.19 26.58
CA SER A 357 31.26 -4.41 26.75
C SER A 357 31.40 -3.03 26.13
N ALA A 358 30.34 -2.54 25.48
CA ALA A 358 30.31 -1.20 24.92
C ALA A 358 28.92 -0.58 24.96
N VAL A 359 28.84 0.74 24.92
CA VAL A 359 27.60 1.45 24.58
C VAL A 359 27.65 1.77 23.10
N ILE A 360 26.72 1.20 22.33
CA ILE A 360 26.58 1.50 20.91
C ILE A 360 25.44 2.48 20.71
N ARG A 361 25.59 3.31 19.68
CA ARG A 361 24.64 4.34 19.31
C ARG A 361 24.47 4.33 17.81
N THR A 362 23.23 4.43 17.36
CA THR A 362 22.95 4.73 15.95
C THR A 362 22.23 6.06 15.79
N SER A 363 22.69 6.79 14.78
CA SER A 363 22.10 8.06 14.37
C SER A 363 21.51 7.93 12.98
N LEU A 364 20.34 8.52 12.80
CA LEU A 364 19.70 8.68 11.51
C LEU A 364 20.41 9.78 10.71
N ILE A 365 20.84 9.45 9.50
CA ILE A 365 21.47 10.39 8.57
C ILE A 365 20.37 11.18 7.86
N ASN A 366 20.34 12.50 7.99
CA ASN A 366 19.36 13.32 7.28
C ASN A 366 19.67 13.34 5.77
N PRO A 367 18.75 12.86 4.89
CA PRO A 367 18.99 12.83 3.44
C PRO A 367 19.12 14.22 2.80
N TYR A 368 18.59 15.27 3.45
CA TYR A 368 18.63 16.65 2.97
C TYR A 368 19.83 17.44 3.53
N GLY A 369 20.71 16.79 4.29
CA GLY A 369 21.80 17.44 5.03
C GLY A 369 21.35 17.91 6.42
N GLY A 370 22.30 18.08 7.32
CA GLY A 370 22.06 18.35 8.75
C GLY A 370 22.92 17.45 9.64
N SER A 371 22.90 17.69 10.95
CA SER A 371 23.53 16.77 11.90
C SER A 371 22.75 15.45 11.93
N ALA A 372 23.47 14.33 11.96
CA ALA A 372 22.84 13.04 12.20
C ALA A 372 22.20 13.04 13.60
N LYS A 373 20.98 12.52 13.71
CA LYS A 373 20.21 12.57 14.95
C LYS A 373 20.18 11.18 15.58
N VAL A 374 20.57 11.08 16.85
CA VAL A 374 20.60 9.81 17.59
C VAL A 374 19.19 9.25 17.67
N ILE A 375 18.94 8.01 17.29
CA ILE A 375 17.59 7.42 17.42
C ILE A 375 17.59 6.14 18.25
N PHE A 376 18.77 5.64 18.64
CA PHE A 376 18.90 4.45 19.45
C PHE A 376 20.29 4.42 20.12
N GLU A 377 20.31 4.02 21.39
CA GLU A 377 21.52 3.82 22.19
C GLU A 377 21.30 2.63 23.14
N GLN A 378 22.25 1.71 23.21
CA GLN A 378 22.15 0.52 24.05
C GLN A 378 23.53 0.07 24.55
N GLY A 379 23.60 -0.34 25.82
CA GLY A 379 24.73 -1.07 26.38
C GLY A 379 24.71 -2.54 25.95
N ILE A 380 25.84 -3.04 25.48
CA ILE A 380 26.00 -4.38 24.92
C ILE A 380 27.19 -5.09 25.57
N THR A 381 27.17 -6.41 25.55
CA THR A 381 28.30 -7.25 25.99
C THR A 381 28.46 -8.42 25.05
N LEU A 382 29.63 -8.53 24.44
CA LEU A 382 30.09 -9.67 23.65
C LEU A 382 30.87 -10.60 24.57
N ARG A 383 30.68 -11.91 24.42
CA ARG A 383 31.46 -12.93 25.12
C ARG A 383 31.89 -13.95 24.09
N ALA A 384 33.18 -14.24 24.04
CA ALA A 384 33.66 -15.37 23.30
C ALA A 384 33.10 -16.62 23.97
N ASP A 385 32.27 -17.37 23.27
CA ASP A 385 31.89 -18.69 23.74
C ASP A 385 33.16 -19.55 23.81
N ASP A 386 33.36 -20.22 24.94
CA ASP A 386 34.51 -21.06 25.30
C ASP A 386 34.57 -22.38 24.52
N GLY A 387 34.03 -22.37 23.31
CA GLY A 387 33.90 -23.54 22.45
C GLY A 387 32.75 -24.44 22.86
N GLU A 388 31.64 -23.87 23.36
CA GLU A 388 30.38 -24.60 23.37
C GLU A 388 30.11 -25.13 21.95
N GLN A 389 29.72 -26.40 21.90
CA GLN A 389 29.37 -27.09 20.68
C GLN A 389 28.37 -26.20 19.93
N THR A 390 28.54 -26.04 18.62
CA THR A 390 27.50 -25.44 17.77
C THR A 390 26.21 -26.15 18.17
N LYS A 391 25.26 -25.46 18.79
CA LYS A 391 24.07 -26.12 19.33
C LYS A 391 23.08 -26.26 18.19
N PHE A 392 22.86 -27.48 17.72
CA PHE A 392 21.90 -27.71 16.65
C PHE A 392 20.48 -27.29 17.13
N PRO A 393 19.74 -26.48 16.36
CA PRO A 393 18.43 -25.96 16.75
C PRO A 393 17.34 -27.04 16.64
N VAL A 394 17.36 -28.04 17.52
CA VAL A 394 16.44 -29.20 17.49
C VAL A 394 14.98 -28.77 17.28
N ALA A 395 14.52 -27.76 18.02
CA ALA A 395 13.16 -27.23 17.89
C ALA A 395 12.81 -26.72 16.48
N SER A 396 13.71 -25.96 15.83
CA SER A 396 13.50 -25.43 14.48
C SER A 396 13.45 -26.53 13.42
N LEU A 397 14.30 -27.55 13.55
CA LEU A 397 14.22 -28.71 12.66
C LEU A 397 12.91 -29.47 12.86
N LEU A 398 12.53 -29.74 14.12
CA LEU A 398 11.29 -30.46 14.46
C LEU A 398 10.05 -29.75 13.91
N GLU A 399 10.00 -28.42 14.00
CA GLU A 399 8.92 -27.62 13.42
C GLU A 399 8.83 -27.81 11.90
N ARG A 400 9.96 -27.67 11.18
CA ARG A 400 10.02 -27.83 9.72
C ARG A 400 9.61 -29.22 9.26
N LEU A 401 10.14 -30.26 9.92
CA LEU A 401 9.80 -31.63 9.61
C LEU A 401 8.34 -31.97 9.98
N SER A 402 7.81 -31.40 11.06
CA SER A 402 6.38 -31.52 11.41
C SER A 402 5.48 -30.87 10.37
N LYS A 403 5.88 -29.71 9.84
CA LYS A 403 5.18 -29.03 8.72
C LYS A 403 5.22 -29.88 7.46
N LEU A 404 6.38 -30.47 7.14
CA LEU A 404 6.55 -31.37 6.01
C LEU A 404 5.71 -32.65 6.16
N ARG A 405 5.64 -33.22 7.37
CA ARG A 405 4.78 -34.35 7.72
C ARG A 405 3.31 -34.04 7.50
N ALA A 406 2.85 -32.92 8.08
CA ALA A 406 1.46 -32.49 7.96
C ALA A 406 1.09 -32.28 6.49
N ALA A 407 1.98 -31.66 5.72
CA ALA A 407 1.83 -31.53 4.29
C ALA A 407 1.73 -32.92 3.64
N LEU A 408 2.67 -33.84 3.87
CA LEU A 408 2.66 -35.19 3.29
C LEU A 408 1.34 -35.95 3.60
N LEU A 409 0.89 -35.92 4.85
CA LEU A 409 -0.36 -36.56 5.30
C LEU A 409 -1.62 -35.91 4.73
N ALA A 410 -1.58 -34.62 4.39
CA ALA A 410 -2.67 -33.93 3.68
C ALA A 410 -2.75 -34.29 2.19
N GLY A 411 -1.79 -35.09 1.68
CA GLY A 411 -1.74 -35.52 0.29
C GLY A 411 -2.31 -36.90 0.02
N ASP A 412 -1.71 -37.59 -0.95
CA ASP A 412 -2.04 -38.97 -1.28
C ASP A 412 -1.45 -39.90 -0.21
N PRO A 413 -2.24 -40.79 0.42
CA PRO A 413 -1.73 -41.75 1.39
C PRO A 413 -0.57 -42.61 0.88
N ALA A 414 -0.50 -42.88 -0.43
CA ALA A 414 0.61 -43.61 -1.04
C ALA A 414 1.94 -42.83 -0.96
N ASP A 415 1.90 -41.50 -0.95
CA ASP A 415 3.09 -40.66 -0.82
C ASP A 415 3.69 -40.81 0.59
N ALA A 416 2.85 -40.82 1.63
CA ALA A 416 3.29 -41.06 3.01
C ALA A 416 3.87 -42.47 3.20
N GLU A 417 3.24 -43.47 2.57
CA GLU A 417 3.71 -44.85 2.64
C GLU A 417 5.05 -45.06 1.92
N ALA A 418 5.25 -44.41 0.77
CA ALA A 418 6.53 -44.47 0.05
C ALA A 418 7.69 -43.92 0.91
N VAL A 419 7.47 -42.83 1.65
CA VAL A 419 8.48 -42.26 2.55
C VAL A 419 8.78 -43.20 3.73
N ARG A 420 7.76 -43.84 4.30
CA ARG A 420 7.95 -44.87 5.35
C ARG A 420 8.73 -46.07 4.82
N ALA A 421 8.42 -46.55 3.62
CA ALA A 421 9.09 -47.69 3.01
C ALA A 421 10.60 -47.46 2.84
N VAL A 422 11.02 -46.25 2.43
CA VAL A 422 12.46 -45.88 2.37
C VAL A 422 13.11 -45.88 3.75
N ARG A 423 12.43 -45.35 4.78
CA ARG A 423 12.95 -45.35 6.15
C ARG A 423 13.19 -46.78 6.64
N ASP A 424 12.18 -47.64 6.49
CA ASP A 424 12.25 -49.03 6.93
C ASP A 424 13.30 -49.82 6.12
N GLU A 425 13.46 -49.50 4.84
CA GLU A 425 14.53 -50.01 3.98
C GLU A 425 15.92 -49.61 4.50
N ILE A 426 16.18 -48.33 4.80
CA ILE A 426 17.46 -47.85 5.36
C ILE A 426 17.76 -48.50 6.72
N ALA A 427 16.74 -48.64 7.57
CA ALA A 427 16.85 -49.27 8.87
C ALA A 427 17.16 -50.78 8.78
N SER A 428 16.79 -51.44 7.68
CA SER A 428 17.04 -52.86 7.45
C SER A 428 18.46 -53.17 6.96
N TRP A 429 19.25 -52.17 6.54
CA TRP A 429 20.61 -52.39 6.03
C TRP A 429 21.56 -52.84 7.14
N ASP A 430 22.25 -53.95 6.91
CA ASP A 430 23.30 -54.41 7.82
C ASP A 430 24.58 -53.58 7.66
N ALA A 431 25.36 -53.46 8.74
CA ALA A 431 26.55 -52.62 8.76
C ALA A 431 27.67 -53.10 7.82
N GLU A 432 27.71 -54.41 7.52
CA GLU A 432 28.76 -55.01 6.70
C GLU A 432 28.54 -54.66 5.23
N THR A 433 27.35 -54.95 4.69
CA THR A 433 26.95 -54.65 3.31
C THR A 433 26.79 -53.15 3.08
N GLY A 434 26.26 -52.43 4.08
CA GLY A 434 25.99 -51.00 3.97
C GLY A 434 27.23 -50.11 4.03
N SER A 435 28.26 -50.49 4.80
CA SER A 435 29.48 -49.67 4.94
C SER A 435 30.28 -49.54 3.64
N ALA A 436 30.13 -50.47 2.69
CA ALA A 436 30.75 -50.38 1.36
C ALA A 436 30.31 -49.13 0.57
N LEU A 437 29.10 -48.60 0.85
CA LEU A 437 28.61 -47.36 0.23
C LEU A 437 29.42 -46.12 0.64
N LEU A 438 30.17 -46.21 1.75
CA LEU A 438 31.03 -45.15 2.24
C LEU A 438 32.44 -45.17 1.64
N ASP A 439 32.81 -46.18 0.84
CA ASP A 439 34.17 -46.33 0.30
C ASP A 439 34.74 -45.08 -0.38
N PRO A 440 33.97 -44.31 -1.18
CA PRO A 440 34.45 -43.06 -1.78
C PRO A 440 34.99 -42.05 -0.75
N LEU A 441 34.37 -41.98 0.43
CA LEU A 441 34.77 -41.11 1.55
C LEU A 441 35.81 -41.79 2.44
N TRP A 442 35.57 -43.05 2.76
CA TRP A 442 36.30 -43.80 3.77
C TRP A 442 37.79 -43.90 3.44
N LYS A 443 38.15 -44.06 2.16
CA LYS A 443 39.55 -44.13 1.73
C LYS A 443 40.38 -42.93 2.20
N ALA A 444 39.83 -41.71 2.12
CA ALA A 444 40.51 -40.50 2.56
C ALA A 444 40.50 -40.33 4.08
N ILE A 445 39.38 -40.66 4.73
CA ILE A 445 39.25 -40.64 6.20
C ILE A 445 40.26 -41.60 6.84
N ALA A 446 40.25 -42.86 6.40
CA ALA A 446 41.10 -43.93 6.93
C ALA A 446 42.59 -43.67 6.76
N ALA A 447 42.99 -42.90 5.74
CA ALA A 447 44.38 -42.54 5.50
C ALA A 447 44.93 -41.53 6.54
N LYS A 448 44.06 -40.75 7.18
CA LYS A 448 44.44 -39.68 8.13
C LYS A 448 44.01 -39.93 9.57
N LEU A 449 43.19 -40.94 9.82
CA LEU A 449 42.85 -41.35 11.18
C LEU A 449 44.10 -41.82 11.96
N PRO A 450 44.21 -41.50 13.26
CA PRO A 450 45.28 -42.02 14.12
C PRO A 450 45.32 -43.56 14.12
N ALA A 451 46.52 -44.15 14.20
CA ALA A 451 46.69 -45.60 14.25
C ALA A 451 46.03 -46.26 15.49
N THR A 452 45.71 -45.48 16.52
CA THR A 452 44.99 -45.91 17.72
C THR A 452 43.49 -46.13 17.51
N ILE A 453 42.94 -45.73 16.36
CA ILE A 453 41.53 -45.91 16.02
C ILE A 453 41.37 -47.18 15.18
N ASP A 454 40.51 -48.10 15.64
CA ASP A 454 40.08 -49.24 14.84
C ASP A 454 39.30 -48.75 13.62
N LYS A 455 39.87 -48.98 12.43
CA LYS A 455 39.33 -48.48 11.17
C LYS A 455 38.04 -49.20 10.76
N GLU A 456 37.91 -50.50 11.00
CA GLU A 456 36.68 -51.21 10.63
C GLU A 456 35.54 -50.80 11.54
N GLN A 457 35.80 -50.73 12.86
CA GLN A 457 34.81 -50.24 13.82
C GLN A 457 34.40 -48.79 13.52
N ALA A 458 35.36 -47.91 13.21
CA ALA A 458 35.08 -46.52 12.87
C ALA A 458 34.25 -46.38 11.58
N LYS A 459 34.52 -47.21 10.56
CA LYS A 459 33.71 -47.26 9.32
C LYS A 459 32.28 -47.71 9.60
N GLY A 460 32.12 -48.76 10.41
CA GLY A 460 30.80 -49.26 10.84
C GLY A 460 30.02 -48.23 11.65
N THR A 461 30.68 -47.52 12.57
CA THR A 461 30.06 -46.42 13.33
C THR A 461 29.69 -45.23 12.43
N LEU A 462 30.51 -44.89 11.42
CA LEU A 462 30.17 -43.85 10.45
C LEU A 462 28.92 -44.23 9.66
N PHE A 463 28.81 -45.50 9.25
CA PHE A 463 27.62 -45.99 8.56
C PHE A 463 26.38 -45.94 9.44
N ARG A 464 26.47 -46.37 10.71
CA ARG A 464 25.37 -46.26 11.67
C ARG A 464 24.94 -44.81 11.94
N LEU A 465 25.88 -43.86 11.92
CA LEU A 465 25.56 -42.43 11.98
C LEU A 465 24.76 -41.98 10.75
N VAL A 466 25.19 -42.38 9.53
CA VAL A 466 24.45 -42.10 8.29
C VAL A 466 23.05 -42.75 8.31
N GLN A 467 22.93 -43.99 8.80
CA GLN A 467 21.63 -44.65 8.98
C GLN A 467 20.74 -43.91 9.98
N ALA A 468 21.29 -43.52 11.13
CA ALA A 468 20.54 -42.80 12.14
C ALA A 468 20.05 -41.45 11.61
N ILE A 469 20.87 -40.74 10.84
CA ILE A 469 20.46 -39.48 10.17
C ILE A 469 19.43 -39.73 9.07
N GLY A 470 19.61 -40.78 8.26
CA GLY A 470 18.62 -41.17 7.24
C GLY A 470 17.29 -41.66 7.85
N ALA A 471 17.33 -42.14 9.09
CA ALA A 471 16.16 -42.55 9.86
C ALA A 471 15.44 -41.38 10.54
N ILE A 472 16.12 -40.24 10.77
CA ILE A 472 15.49 -38.95 11.08
C ILE A 472 14.66 -38.55 9.85
N SER A 473 13.49 -39.15 9.77
CA SER A 473 12.57 -39.07 8.66
C SER A 473 11.33 -38.29 9.10
N TYR A 474 10.36 -38.18 8.19
CA TYR A 474 9.14 -37.35 8.25
C TYR A 474 8.31 -37.37 9.55
N ASP A 475 8.63 -38.16 10.57
CA ASP A 475 8.00 -38.17 11.90
C ASP A 475 9.06 -38.03 12.99
N PRO A 476 9.79 -36.90 13.05
CA PRO A 476 10.91 -36.82 13.95
C PRO A 476 10.40 -36.68 15.38
N HIS A 477 10.95 -37.52 16.24
CA HIS A 477 10.84 -37.32 17.69
C HIS A 477 12.11 -36.66 18.20
N GLU A 478 11.95 -35.72 19.14
CA GLU A 478 13.08 -35.07 19.82
C GLU A 478 14.07 -36.11 20.36
N SER A 479 13.57 -37.24 20.87
CA SER A 479 14.38 -38.34 21.38
C SER A 479 15.27 -39.01 20.33
N GLU A 480 14.86 -39.05 19.06
CA GLU A 480 15.66 -39.66 17.98
C GLU A 480 16.82 -38.73 17.58
N LEU A 481 16.54 -37.42 17.47
CA LEU A 481 17.57 -36.40 17.27
C LEU A 481 18.55 -36.36 18.43
N GLU A 482 18.04 -36.36 19.67
CA GLU A 482 18.85 -36.37 20.88
C GLU A 482 19.69 -37.66 20.96
N ALA A 483 19.17 -38.81 20.52
CA ALA A 483 19.93 -40.04 20.44
C ALA A 483 21.13 -39.91 19.47
N VAL A 484 20.97 -39.24 18.32
CA VAL A 484 22.09 -38.95 17.42
C VAL A 484 23.08 -37.98 18.05
N LEU A 485 22.57 -36.90 18.66
CA LEU A 485 23.40 -35.85 19.28
C LEU A 485 24.20 -36.35 20.47
N THR A 486 23.64 -37.28 21.27
CA THR A 486 24.23 -37.75 22.54
C THR A 486 24.97 -39.08 22.45
N ASN A 487 24.88 -39.80 21.32
CA ASN A 487 25.52 -41.09 21.16
C ASN A 487 27.06 -40.97 21.36
N PRO A 488 27.63 -41.65 22.37
CA PRO A 488 29.05 -41.52 22.69
C PRO A 488 29.97 -42.05 21.59
N GLU A 489 29.56 -43.07 20.83
CA GLU A 489 30.33 -43.60 19.70
C GLU A 489 30.39 -42.61 18.55
N PHE A 490 29.26 -41.94 18.24
CA PHE A 490 29.20 -40.91 17.19
C PHE A 490 30.07 -39.71 17.55
N ARG A 491 29.97 -39.23 18.80
CA ARG A 491 30.80 -38.13 19.32
C ARG A 491 32.29 -38.46 19.26
N ALA A 492 32.68 -39.66 19.71
CA ALA A 492 34.07 -40.09 19.69
C ALA A 492 34.61 -40.18 18.25
N LEU A 493 33.82 -40.75 17.33
CA LEU A 493 34.17 -40.85 15.92
C LEU A 493 34.32 -39.48 15.25
N LEU A 494 33.32 -38.60 15.39
CA LEU A 494 33.34 -37.27 14.77
C LEU A 494 34.50 -36.43 15.29
N LYS A 495 34.81 -36.52 16.60
CA LYS A 495 36.00 -35.88 17.17
C LYS A 495 37.30 -36.40 16.53
N ALA A 496 37.41 -37.72 16.33
CA ALA A 496 38.58 -38.31 15.68
C ALA A 496 38.72 -37.87 14.20
N ILE A 497 37.61 -37.83 13.46
CA ILE A 497 37.54 -37.33 12.08
C ILE A 497 37.92 -35.84 12.02
N GLY A 498 37.38 -35.03 12.93
CA GLY A 498 37.69 -33.61 13.05
C GLY A 498 39.20 -33.38 13.23
N VAL A 499 39.80 -34.07 14.21
CA VAL A 499 41.26 -33.98 14.47
C VAL A 499 42.07 -34.39 13.24
N ALA A 500 41.70 -35.50 12.59
CA ALA A 500 42.35 -35.95 11.35
C ALA A 500 42.21 -34.94 10.20
N GLY A 501 41.13 -34.16 10.17
CA GLY A 501 40.87 -33.07 9.24
C GLY A 501 41.37 -31.69 9.70
N GLY A 502 42.05 -31.58 10.85
CA GLY A 502 42.57 -30.31 11.38
C GLY A 502 41.52 -29.40 12.04
N VAL A 503 40.33 -29.91 12.34
CA VAL A 503 39.24 -29.19 13.02
C VAL A 503 39.08 -29.71 14.44
N LYS A 504 39.09 -28.80 15.43
CA LYS A 504 38.85 -29.18 16.82
C LYS A 504 37.35 -29.31 17.08
N ASN A 505 36.98 -30.29 17.92
CA ASN A 505 35.62 -30.48 18.44
C ASN A 505 34.52 -30.63 17.38
N LEU A 506 34.79 -31.33 16.28
CA LEU A 506 33.74 -31.72 15.33
C LEU A 506 32.71 -32.62 16.04
N ALA A 507 31.44 -32.20 16.05
CA ALA A 507 30.33 -32.86 16.73
C ALA A 507 29.19 -33.23 15.75
N ALA A 508 28.19 -33.96 16.26
CA ALA A 508 27.01 -34.33 15.47
C ALA A 508 26.21 -33.09 15.05
N ASP A 509 26.18 -32.06 15.90
CA ASP A 509 25.55 -30.79 15.58
C ASP A 509 26.15 -30.12 14.34
N ASP A 510 27.48 -30.13 14.17
CA ASP A 510 28.13 -29.55 12.98
C ASP A 510 27.71 -30.26 11.69
N LEU A 511 27.45 -31.57 11.77
CA LEU A 511 26.93 -32.36 10.67
C LEU A 511 25.46 -32.03 10.38
N LEU A 512 24.63 -31.91 11.41
CA LEU A 512 23.22 -31.54 11.25
C LEU A 512 23.05 -30.10 10.75
N VAL A 513 23.85 -29.14 11.23
CA VAL A 513 23.89 -27.76 10.70
C VAL A 513 24.34 -27.76 9.25
N PHE A 514 25.31 -28.58 8.86
CA PHE A 514 25.70 -28.70 7.45
C PHE A 514 24.53 -29.21 6.58
N LEU A 515 23.76 -30.19 7.05
CA LEU A 515 22.66 -30.78 6.29
C LEU A 515 21.39 -29.91 6.26
N PHE A 516 20.94 -29.42 7.41
CA PHE A 516 19.62 -28.81 7.60
C PHE A 516 19.68 -27.32 7.99
N GLY A 517 20.87 -26.81 8.27
CA GLY A 517 21.08 -25.46 8.76
C GLY A 517 20.84 -25.27 10.24
N ASP A 518 21.14 -24.07 10.72
CA ASP A 518 20.92 -23.61 12.11
C ASP A 518 19.57 -22.89 12.30
N GLY A 519 18.74 -22.83 11.26
CA GLY A 519 17.44 -22.17 11.28
C GLY A 519 17.49 -20.64 11.31
N VAL A 520 18.68 -20.03 11.24
CA VAL A 520 18.87 -18.58 11.34
C VAL A 520 19.84 -18.05 10.28
N GLU A 521 21.13 -18.38 10.35
CA GLU A 521 22.19 -17.80 9.50
C GLU A 521 22.71 -18.81 8.46
N LEU A 522 22.90 -20.05 8.88
CA LEU A 522 23.44 -21.12 8.05
C LEU A 522 22.29 -21.96 7.52
N GLY A 523 21.97 -21.84 6.23
CA GLY A 523 20.88 -22.61 5.60
C GLY A 523 21.15 -24.11 5.49
N GLY A 524 22.42 -24.52 5.46
CA GLY A 524 22.82 -25.91 5.21
C GLY A 524 22.41 -26.36 3.80
N VAL A 525 22.54 -27.65 3.50
CA VAL A 525 22.21 -28.21 2.18
C VAL A 525 20.74 -27.97 1.86
N GLU A 526 19.85 -28.20 2.83
CA GLU A 526 18.42 -27.96 2.67
C GLU A 526 18.10 -26.49 2.34
N GLY A 527 18.65 -25.54 3.10
CA GLY A 527 18.44 -24.11 2.87
C GLY A 527 18.96 -23.67 1.51
N ALA A 528 20.16 -24.10 1.14
CA ALA A 528 20.72 -23.80 -0.18
C ALA A 528 19.88 -24.39 -1.34
N VAL A 529 19.27 -25.57 -1.15
CA VAL A 529 18.29 -26.12 -2.13
C VAL A 529 17.04 -25.25 -2.18
N ARG A 530 16.48 -24.85 -1.03
CA ARG A 530 15.30 -23.97 -0.97
C ARG A 530 15.56 -22.63 -1.65
N ASP A 531 16.70 -22.00 -1.38
CA ASP A 531 17.10 -20.73 -1.99
C ASP A 531 17.21 -20.84 -3.51
N ARG A 532 17.79 -21.95 -3.99
CA ARG A 532 17.86 -22.22 -5.43
C ARG A 532 16.48 -22.42 -6.05
N ILE A 533 15.58 -23.14 -5.38
CA ILE A 533 14.19 -23.32 -5.83
C ILE A 533 13.47 -21.97 -5.88
N ALA A 534 13.64 -21.12 -4.85
CA ALA A 534 13.06 -19.78 -4.78
C ALA A 534 13.58 -18.84 -5.89
N ALA A 535 14.78 -19.12 -6.42
CA ALA A 535 15.38 -18.35 -7.51
C ALA A 535 14.94 -18.82 -8.91
N LEU A 536 14.22 -19.93 -9.04
CA LEU A 536 13.76 -20.45 -10.33
C LEU A 536 12.62 -19.61 -10.90
N SER A 537 12.56 -19.51 -12.23
CA SER A 537 11.36 -19.03 -12.91
C SER A 537 10.17 -19.98 -12.68
N PRO A 538 8.92 -19.52 -12.86
CA PRO A 538 7.76 -20.40 -12.81
C PRO A 538 7.88 -21.62 -13.75
N GLU A 539 8.42 -21.45 -14.96
CA GLU A 539 8.62 -22.54 -15.92
C GLU A 539 9.72 -23.51 -15.48
N GLU A 540 10.83 -22.99 -14.95
CA GLU A 540 11.94 -23.80 -14.45
C GLU A 540 11.51 -24.62 -13.23
N LEU A 541 10.73 -24.00 -12.33
CA LEU A 541 10.12 -24.68 -11.20
C LEU A 541 9.26 -25.84 -11.70
N LEU A 542 8.38 -25.64 -12.66
CA LEU A 542 7.55 -26.72 -13.21
C LEU A 542 8.36 -27.85 -13.87
N SER A 543 9.44 -27.50 -14.56
CA SER A 543 10.35 -28.50 -15.14
C SER A 543 11.04 -29.32 -14.04
N LEU A 544 11.46 -28.67 -12.96
CA LEU A 544 12.09 -29.32 -11.80
C LEU A 544 11.13 -30.34 -11.15
N LEU A 545 9.84 -29.99 -11.06
CA LEU A 545 8.80 -30.84 -10.45
C LEU A 545 8.58 -32.16 -11.19
N GLY A 546 8.92 -32.20 -12.48
CA GLY A 546 8.88 -33.41 -13.30
C GLY A 546 10.18 -34.21 -13.29
N SER A 547 11.28 -33.69 -12.72
CA SER A 547 12.64 -34.19 -12.93
C SER A 547 13.36 -34.51 -11.61
N GLN A 548 13.41 -35.79 -11.26
CA GLN A 548 14.23 -36.28 -10.14
C GLN A 548 15.71 -35.96 -10.35
N GLN A 549 16.17 -36.02 -11.60
CA GLN A 549 17.54 -35.64 -11.94
C GLN A 549 17.80 -34.15 -11.67
N GLY A 550 16.84 -33.28 -11.98
CA GLY A 550 16.95 -31.85 -11.68
C GLY A 550 17.03 -31.56 -10.17
N LEU A 551 16.22 -32.26 -9.36
CA LEU A 551 16.30 -32.14 -7.90
C LEU A 551 17.61 -32.68 -7.33
N ALA A 552 18.09 -33.80 -7.87
CA ALA A 552 19.40 -34.32 -7.53
C ALA A 552 20.46 -33.27 -7.85
N GLU A 553 20.51 -32.75 -9.07
CA GLU A 553 21.44 -31.70 -9.52
C GLU A 553 21.41 -30.46 -8.62
N LEU A 554 20.25 -29.99 -8.19
CA LEU A 554 20.14 -28.90 -7.21
C LEU A 554 20.81 -29.24 -5.87
N ALA A 555 20.56 -30.43 -5.33
CA ALA A 555 21.22 -30.88 -4.11
C ALA A 555 22.74 -31.03 -4.30
N GLN A 556 23.21 -31.46 -5.48
CA GLN A 556 24.64 -31.52 -5.79
C GLN A 556 25.28 -30.13 -5.80
N GLN A 557 24.60 -29.16 -6.43
CA GLN A 557 25.07 -27.77 -6.49
C GLN A 557 25.10 -27.14 -5.09
N ALA A 558 24.06 -27.34 -4.29
CA ALA A 558 23.98 -26.89 -2.90
C ALA A 558 25.11 -27.49 -2.05
N MET A 559 25.34 -28.80 -2.12
CA MET A 559 26.46 -29.46 -1.44
C MET A 559 27.82 -28.91 -1.88
N GLY A 560 28.03 -28.71 -3.19
CA GLY A 560 29.27 -28.17 -3.73
C GLY A 560 29.56 -26.75 -3.26
N GLU A 561 28.52 -25.91 -3.16
CA GLU A 561 28.60 -24.55 -2.64
C GLU A 561 29.00 -24.53 -1.16
N LEU A 562 28.35 -25.34 -0.31
CA LEU A 562 28.66 -25.39 1.12
C LEU A 562 30.02 -26.02 1.40
N PHE A 563 30.47 -26.92 0.53
CA PHE A 563 31.78 -27.57 0.67
C PHE A 563 32.94 -26.58 0.64
N VAL A 564 32.83 -25.49 -0.12
CA VAL A 564 33.89 -24.46 -0.16
C VAL A 564 33.79 -23.44 0.98
N GLN A 565 32.70 -23.45 1.76
CA GLN A 565 32.47 -22.54 2.88
C GLN A 565 33.11 -23.03 4.19
N THR A 566 34.42 -23.28 4.18
CA THR A 566 35.15 -23.86 5.33
C THR A 566 35.27 -22.94 6.54
N LYS A 567 34.98 -21.64 6.39
CA LYS A 567 34.88 -20.70 7.51
C LYS A 567 33.52 -20.76 8.23
N SER A 568 32.49 -21.21 7.53
CA SER A 568 31.11 -21.24 8.02
C SER A 568 30.74 -22.63 8.54
N TYR A 569 31.24 -23.70 7.89
CA TYR A 569 30.91 -25.07 8.25
C TYR A 569 32.15 -25.86 8.69
N LYS A 570 32.17 -26.28 9.97
CA LYS A 570 33.25 -27.12 10.52
C LYS A 570 33.40 -28.43 9.76
N LEU A 571 32.29 -29.03 9.32
CA LEU A 571 32.33 -30.25 8.51
C LEU A 571 33.04 -30.01 7.18
N SER A 572 32.74 -28.93 6.46
CA SER A 572 33.44 -28.57 5.21
C SER A 572 34.94 -28.40 5.42
N ALA A 573 35.34 -27.72 6.50
CA ALA A 573 36.76 -27.59 6.87
C ALA A 573 37.42 -28.96 7.14
N ALA A 574 36.74 -29.84 7.89
CA ALA A 574 37.26 -31.17 8.21
C ALA A 574 37.39 -32.03 6.95
N LEU A 575 36.39 -32.04 6.08
CA LEU A 575 36.41 -32.81 4.82
C LEU A 575 37.50 -32.30 3.87
N GLN A 576 37.67 -30.98 3.75
CA GLN A 576 38.77 -30.39 2.97
C GLN A 576 40.13 -30.76 3.56
N GLY A 577 40.28 -30.66 4.88
CA GLY A 577 41.50 -31.07 5.60
C GLY A 577 41.81 -32.56 5.44
N LEU A 578 40.78 -33.40 5.25
CA LEU A 578 40.93 -34.82 4.95
C LEU A 578 41.32 -35.11 3.49
N GLY A 579 41.23 -34.11 2.60
CA GLY A 579 41.45 -34.28 1.16
C GLY A 579 40.29 -34.98 0.45
N ILE A 580 39.08 -34.90 1.01
CA ILE A 580 37.86 -35.45 0.41
C ILE A 580 37.34 -34.43 -0.61
N PRO A 581 37.23 -34.78 -1.91
CA PRO A 581 36.64 -33.86 -2.89
C PRO A 581 35.09 -33.94 -2.84
N PRO A 582 34.37 -32.89 -3.27
CA PRO A 582 32.89 -32.90 -3.35
C PRO A 582 32.33 -34.10 -4.11
N GLN A 583 33.03 -34.56 -5.15
CA GLN A 583 32.64 -35.70 -5.97
C GLN A 583 32.59 -37.02 -5.18
N ALA A 584 33.41 -37.17 -4.13
CA ALA A 584 33.38 -38.36 -3.29
C ALA A 584 32.12 -38.42 -2.42
N ILE A 585 31.70 -37.27 -1.87
CA ILE A 585 30.42 -37.16 -1.13
C ILE A 585 29.27 -37.49 -2.06
N LEU A 586 29.30 -36.90 -3.26
CA LEU A 586 28.27 -37.14 -4.25
C LEU A 586 28.19 -38.61 -4.67
N ALA A 587 29.34 -39.25 -4.92
CA ALA A 587 29.39 -40.67 -5.26
C ALA A 587 28.78 -41.55 -4.16
N THR A 588 29.03 -41.22 -2.88
CA THR A 588 28.39 -41.90 -1.75
C THR A 588 26.89 -41.67 -1.71
N VAL A 589 26.41 -40.43 -1.88
CA VAL A 589 24.96 -40.13 -1.90
C VAL A 589 24.26 -40.86 -3.05
N LEU A 590 24.83 -40.82 -4.26
CA LEU A 590 24.29 -41.54 -5.42
C LEU A 590 24.33 -43.05 -5.24
N GLY A 591 25.39 -43.58 -4.61
CA GLY A 591 25.48 -45.00 -4.26
C GLY A 591 24.40 -45.45 -3.29
N ILE A 592 24.11 -44.63 -2.27
CA ILE A 592 22.99 -44.84 -1.34
C ILE A 592 21.66 -44.78 -2.09
N GLN A 593 21.42 -43.74 -2.88
CA GLN A 593 20.18 -43.59 -3.65
C GLN A 593 19.93 -44.76 -4.61
N ALA A 594 20.97 -45.24 -5.30
CA ALA A 594 20.88 -46.37 -6.21
C ALA A 594 20.53 -47.71 -5.52
N LYS A 595 20.73 -47.81 -4.20
CA LYS A 595 20.34 -48.97 -3.40
C LYS A 595 18.91 -48.90 -2.86
N LEU A 596 18.28 -47.73 -2.85
CA LEU A 596 16.94 -47.55 -2.33
C LEU A 596 15.90 -47.91 -3.39
N SER A 597 15.28 -49.07 -3.24
CA SER A 597 14.18 -49.55 -4.09
C SER A 597 12.95 -48.66 -4.05
N ASN A 598 12.70 -47.98 -2.92
CA ASN A 598 11.60 -47.02 -2.76
C ASN A 598 12.03 -45.55 -2.91
N GLY A 599 13.30 -45.30 -3.21
CA GLY A 599 13.92 -43.96 -3.19
C GLY A 599 13.26 -42.95 -4.12
N GLU A 600 12.88 -43.38 -5.33
CA GLU A 600 12.23 -42.50 -6.31
C GLU A 600 10.84 -42.06 -5.87
N ALA A 601 10.01 -43.01 -5.41
CA ALA A 601 8.65 -42.72 -4.97
C ALA A 601 8.65 -41.79 -3.75
N ALA A 602 9.51 -42.08 -2.75
CA ALA A 602 9.68 -41.23 -1.58
C ALA A 602 10.23 -39.84 -1.91
N GLY A 603 11.19 -39.75 -2.84
CA GLY A 603 11.75 -38.47 -3.28
C GLY A 603 10.69 -37.56 -3.91
N ARG A 604 9.84 -38.13 -4.79
CA ARG A 604 8.70 -37.41 -5.38
C ARG A 604 7.69 -36.98 -4.32
N ALA A 605 7.36 -37.88 -3.39
CA ALA A 605 6.44 -37.62 -2.28
C ALA A 605 6.92 -36.47 -1.38
N LEU A 606 8.20 -36.49 -0.96
CA LEU A 606 8.80 -35.43 -0.15
C LEU A 606 8.86 -34.10 -0.90
N THR A 607 9.11 -34.12 -2.21
CA THR A 607 9.11 -32.91 -3.03
C THR A 607 7.71 -32.27 -3.06
N VAL A 608 6.67 -33.07 -3.32
CA VAL A 608 5.27 -32.59 -3.32
C VAL A 608 4.85 -32.08 -1.94
N ALA A 609 5.23 -32.79 -0.88
CA ALA A 609 4.98 -32.36 0.49
C ALA A 609 5.68 -31.03 0.81
N LEU A 610 6.93 -30.87 0.38
CA LEU A 610 7.69 -29.64 0.57
C LEU A 610 7.01 -28.46 -0.15
N ILE A 611 6.61 -28.63 -1.41
CA ILE A 611 5.85 -27.60 -2.14
C ILE A 611 4.56 -27.27 -1.44
N ARG A 612 3.76 -28.27 -1.08
CA ARG A 612 2.50 -28.06 -0.36
C ARG A 612 2.73 -27.29 0.94
N SER A 613 3.78 -27.63 1.68
CA SER A 613 4.15 -26.95 2.93
C SER A 613 4.54 -25.49 2.71
N GLU A 614 5.15 -25.16 1.57
CA GLU A 614 5.61 -23.81 1.24
C GLU A 614 4.66 -23.06 0.30
N THR A 615 3.50 -23.64 -0.01
CA THR A 615 2.48 -23.01 -0.86
C THR A 615 1.55 -22.15 -0.02
N THR A 616 1.50 -20.87 -0.34
CA THR A 616 0.57 -19.90 0.24
C THR A 616 -0.38 -19.39 -0.84
N GLY A 617 -1.67 -19.29 -0.51
CA GLY A 617 -2.67 -18.68 -1.39
C GLY A 617 -2.98 -17.25 -0.95
N VAL A 618 -2.84 -16.29 -1.86
CA VAL A 618 -3.35 -14.93 -1.67
C VAL A 618 -4.63 -14.79 -2.48
N ALA A 619 -5.67 -14.27 -1.84
CA ALA A 619 -6.96 -14.07 -2.47
C ALA A 619 -7.19 -12.59 -2.77
N ASP A 620 -7.55 -12.31 -4.01
CA ASP A 620 -8.09 -11.02 -4.42
C ASP A 620 -9.63 -11.11 -4.41
N VAL A 621 -10.28 -10.30 -3.58
CA VAL A 621 -11.73 -10.33 -3.37
C VAL A 621 -12.35 -9.12 -4.06
N SER A 622 -13.34 -9.34 -4.92
CA SER A 622 -14.05 -8.23 -5.57
C SER A 622 -14.76 -7.34 -4.56
N GLU A 623 -14.96 -6.07 -4.90
CA GLU A 623 -15.67 -5.11 -4.05
C GLU A 623 -17.09 -5.54 -3.67
N ASP A 624 -17.75 -6.31 -4.55
CA ASP A 624 -19.09 -6.87 -4.28
C ASP A 624 -19.06 -8.13 -3.39
N GLY A 625 -17.88 -8.67 -3.10
CA GLY A 625 -17.65 -9.89 -2.32
C GLY A 625 -18.15 -11.18 -3.00
N LEU A 626 -18.52 -11.11 -4.28
CA LEU A 626 -19.06 -12.23 -5.04
C LEU A 626 -18.00 -13.04 -5.77
N THR A 627 -16.81 -12.47 -5.94
CA THR A 627 -15.68 -13.09 -6.63
C THR A 627 -14.45 -13.09 -5.73
N GLN A 628 -13.73 -14.19 -5.73
CA GLN A 628 -12.44 -14.33 -5.07
C GLN A 628 -11.49 -15.09 -5.98
N ARG A 629 -10.41 -14.46 -6.41
CA ARG A 629 -9.37 -15.09 -7.23
C ARG A 629 -8.17 -15.45 -6.39
N PHE A 630 -7.76 -16.71 -6.42
CA PHE A 630 -6.55 -17.15 -5.74
C PHE A 630 -5.33 -17.09 -6.66
N VAL A 631 -4.25 -16.51 -6.14
CA VAL A 631 -2.90 -16.62 -6.68
C VAL A 631 -2.07 -17.43 -5.71
N LEU A 632 -1.50 -18.55 -6.19
CA LEU A 632 -0.66 -19.42 -5.36
C LEU A 632 0.81 -19.06 -5.55
N LYS A 633 1.53 -18.97 -4.43
CA LYS A 633 2.98 -18.83 -4.41
C LYS A 633 3.61 -19.99 -3.66
N THR A 634 4.66 -20.57 -4.20
CA THR A 634 5.49 -21.57 -3.52
C THR A 634 6.92 -21.04 -3.45
N PHE A 635 7.51 -21.01 -2.26
CA PHE A 635 8.84 -20.39 -2.03
C PHE A 635 8.90 -18.92 -2.50
N GLY A 636 7.77 -18.21 -2.44
CA GLY A 636 7.66 -16.83 -2.93
C GLY A 636 7.50 -16.69 -4.46
N VAL A 637 7.62 -17.78 -5.23
CA VAL A 637 7.43 -17.80 -6.69
C VAL A 637 5.97 -18.08 -7.02
N GLU A 638 5.37 -17.25 -7.87
CA GLU A 638 3.99 -17.44 -8.33
C GLU A 638 3.88 -18.65 -9.26
N LEU A 639 2.93 -19.54 -8.95
CA LEU A 639 2.62 -20.70 -9.80
C LEU A 639 1.71 -20.25 -10.95
N PRO A 640 2.04 -20.57 -12.20
CA PRO A 640 1.24 -20.13 -13.33
C PRO A 640 -0.06 -20.92 -13.40
N ASP A 641 -1.15 -20.28 -13.82
CA ASP A 641 -2.48 -20.90 -13.92
C ASP A 641 -2.44 -22.20 -14.75
N SER A 642 -1.57 -22.29 -15.77
CA SER A 642 -1.40 -23.49 -16.60
C SER A 642 -0.85 -24.72 -15.85
N ALA A 643 -0.22 -24.52 -14.71
CA ALA A 643 0.27 -25.59 -13.85
C ALA A 643 -0.74 -26.06 -12.82
N LEU A 644 -1.83 -25.31 -12.65
CA LEU A 644 -2.81 -25.54 -11.62
C LEU A 644 -4.08 -26.11 -12.22
N ARG A 645 -4.68 -27.05 -11.50
CA ARG A 645 -6.05 -27.51 -11.75
C ARG A 645 -6.88 -27.23 -10.51
N TRP A 646 -7.77 -26.26 -10.64
CA TRP A 646 -8.70 -25.87 -9.60
C TRP A 646 -9.96 -26.71 -9.66
N THR A 647 -10.43 -27.15 -8.48
CA THR A 647 -11.71 -27.88 -8.37
C THR A 647 -12.43 -27.50 -7.08
N LYS A 648 -13.77 -27.48 -7.14
CA LYS A 648 -14.63 -27.43 -5.95
C LYS A 648 -14.77 -28.84 -5.40
N VAL A 649 -14.29 -29.07 -4.18
CA VAL A 649 -14.34 -30.38 -3.51
C VAL A 649 -15.71 -30.61 -2.89
N SER A 650 -16.23 -29.62 -2.17
CA SER A 650 -17.51 -29.69 -1.46
C SER A 650 -18.09 -28.30 -1.21
N GLY A 651 -19.30 -28.23 -0.64
CA GLY A 651 -19.99 -26.99 -0.27
C GLY A 651 -21.14 -26.61 -1.21
N SER A 652 -21.50 -25.33 -1.21
CA SER A 652 -22.69 -24.83 -1.92
C SER A 652 -22.63 -25.12 -3.43
N SER A 653 -23.77 -25.51 -4.01
CA SER A 653 -23.94 -25.63 -5.46
C SER A 653 -23.76 -24.30 -6.19
N ASP A 654 -23.98 -23.19 -5.49
CA ASP A 654 -23.88 -21.84 -6.04
C ASP A 654 -22.44 -21.40 -6.29
N VAL A 655 -21.47 -21.98 -5.57
CA VAL A 655 -20.05 -21.66 -5.81
C VAL A 655 -19.60 -22.29 -7.12
N LYS A 656 -19.06 -21.47 -8.02
CA LYS A 656 -18.35 -21.91 -9.23
C LYS A 656 -16.86 -21.62 -9.06
N VAL A 657 -16.03 -22.54 -9.54
CA VAL A 657 -14.57 -22.39 -9.56
C VAL A 657 -14.14 -22.57 -11.00
N ASP A 658 -13.45 -21.58 -11.57
CA ASP A 658 -12.91 -21.68 -12.93
C ASP A 658 -11.47 -22.22 -12.96
N ALA A 659 -10.92 -22.36 -14.16
CA ALA A 659 -9.57 -22.89 -14.35
C ALA A 659 -8.45 -21.95 -13.86
N ALA A 660 -8.72 -20.65 -13.69
CA ALA A 660 -7.77 -19.64 -13.25
C ALA A 660 -7.81 -19.42 -11.72
N GLY A 661 -8.53 -20.28 -10.98
CA GLY A 661 -8.69 -20.15 -9.53
C GLY A 661 -9.63 -19.04 -9.11
N THR A 662 -10.49 -18.57 -10.02
CA THR A 662 -11.55 -17.61 -9.71
C THR A 662 -12.76 -18.34 -9.17
N ILE A 663 -13.16 -17.96 -7.97
CA ILE A 663 -14.31 -18.52 -7.25
C ILE A 663 -15.41 -17.48 -7.28
N THR A 664 -16.60 -17.86 -7.70
CA THR A 664 -17.73 -16.93 -7.85
C THR A 664 -19.01 -17.50 -7.24
N ILE A 665 -19.88 -16.62 -6.76
CA ILE A 665 -21.28 -16.95 -6.42
C ILE A 665 -22.24 -16.03 -7.21
N PRO A 666 -23.46 -16.49 -7.55
CA PRO A 666 -24.46 -15.64 -8.19
C PRO A 666 -24.85 -14.47 -7.28
N ARG A 667 -25.12 -13.29 -7.86
CA ARG A 667 -25.56 -12.07 -7.14
C ARG A 667 -26.78 -12.28 -6.24
N LYS A 668 -27.65 -13.25 -6.57
CA LYS A 668 -28.84 -13.56 -5.76
C LYS A 668 -28.49 -14.32 -4.47
N VAL A 669 -27.29 -14.88 -4.38
CA VAL A 669 -26.80 -15.63 -3.22
C VAL A 669 -26.05 -14.68 -2.31
N GLU A 670 -26.57 -14.48 -1.10
CA GLU A 670 -25.98 -13.54 -0.12
C GLU A 670 -24.66 -14.07 0.44
N THR A 671 -24.59 -15.37 0.68
CA THR A 671 -23.39 -16.02 1.18
C THR A 671 -23.36 -17.45 0.65
N ALA A 672 -22.18 -17.92 0.26
CA ALA A 672 -21.99 -19.33 -0.06
C ALA A 672 -20.58 -19.75 0.33
N THR A 673 -20.48 -20.96 0.90
CA THR A 673 -19.21 -21.53 1.34
C THR A 673 -18.90 -22.78 0.54
N ALA A 674 -17.64 -22.97 0.14
CA ALA A 674 -17.15 -24.18 -0.48
C ALA A 674 -15.70 -24.48 -0.11
N ILE A 675 -15.34 -25.77 -0.11
CA ILE A 675 -13.94 -26.18 -0.04
C ILE A 675 -13.42 -26.24 -1.47
N VAL A 676 -12.40 -25.44 -1.76
CA VAL A 676 -11.70 -25.44 -3.04
C VAL A 676 -10.34 -26.07 -2.88
N GLN A 677 -9.86 -26.73 -3.93
CA GLN A 677 -8.51 -27.26 -3.98
C GLN A 677 -7.82 -26.88 -5.29
N ALA A 678 -6.51 -26.71 -5.23
CA ALA A 678 -5.64 -26.64 -6.39
C ALA A 678 -4.71 -27.85 -6.43
N GLU A 679 -4.65 -28.50 -7.58
CA GLU A 679 -3.69 -29.55 -7.88
C GLU A 679 -2.58 -29.02 -8.77
N LEU A 680 -1.35 -29.34 -8.43
CA LEU A 680 -0.18 -29.12 -9.27
C LEU A 680 -0.11 -30.21 -10.33
N VAL A 681 -0.30 -29.84 -11.59
CA VAL A 681 -0.33 -30.77 -12.73
C VAL A 681 1.09 -31.01 -13.24
N ASN A 682 1.53 -32.26 -13.21
CA ASN A 682 2.81 -32.63 -13.80
C ASN A 682 2.73 -32.48 -15.33
N PRO A 683 3.60 -31.67 -15.97
CA PRO A 683 3.49 -31.35 -17.40
C PRO A 683 3.76 -32.55 -18.31
N VAL A 684 4.46 -33.58 -17.82
CA VAL A 684 4.81 -34.79 -18.59
C VAL A 684 3.70 -35.84 -18.51
N THR A 685 3.12 -36.05 -17.33
CA THR A 685 2.16 -37.14 -17.09
C THR A 685 0.70 -36.67 -17.06
N GLY A 686 0.44 -35.37 -16.93
CA GLY A 686 -0.89 -34.80 -16.75
C GLY A 686 -1.57 -35.15 -15.40
N LYS A 687 -0.89 -35.91 -14.53
CA LYS A 687 -1.39 -36.26 -13.20
C LYS A 687 -1.20 -35.07 -12.26
N GLY A 688 -2.27 -34.67 -11.58
CA GLY A 688 -2.27 -33.62 -10.57
C GLY A 688 -2.00 -34.18 -9.18
N LYS A 689 -1.33 -33.42 -8.32
CA LYS A 689 -1.24 -33.66 -6.88
C LYS A 689 -1.73 -32.42 -6.14
N THR A 690 -2.64 -32.58 -5.17
CA THR A 690 -3.18 -31.46 -4.39
C THR A 690 -2.07 -30.71 -3.67
N ILE A 691 -1.96 -29.39 -3.83
CA ILE A 691 -0.96 -28.56 -3.13
C ILE A 691 -1.58 -27.45 -2.30
N PHE A 692 -2.89 -27.21 -2.46
CA PHE A 692 -3.62 -26.19 -1.73
C PHE A 692 -5.06 -26.64 -1.54
N VAL A 693 -5.59 -26.46 -0.32
CA VAL A 693 -6.99 -26.70 0.03
C VAL A 693 -7.42 -25.60 0.98
N GLN A 694 -8.53 -24.94 0.69
CA GLN A 694 -9.04 -23.83 1.49
C GLN A 694 -10.57 -23.86 1.51
N GLU A 695 -11.16 -23.64 2.69
CA GLU A 695 -12.57 -23.28 2.79
C GLU A 695 -12.71 -21.80 2.46
N VAL A 696 -13.59 -21.50 1.50
CA VAL A 696 -13.83 -20.17 0.98
C VAL A 696 -15.28 -19.82 1.21
N THR A 697 -15.52 -18.68 1.87
CA THR A 697 -16.85 -18.10 2.05
C THR A 697 -16.91 -16.80 1.27
N LEU A 698 -17.69 -16.81 0.20
CA LEU A 698 -18.04 -15.59 -0.53
C LEU A 698 -19.29 -15.01 0.12
N LYS A 699 -19.26 -13.70 0.40
CA LYS A 699 -20.39 -12.97 0.98
C LYS A 699 -20.62 -11.72 0.18
N SER A 700 -21.79 -11.63 -0.45
CA SER A 700 -22.26 -10.41 -1.09
C SER A 700 -22.28 -9.28 -0.07
N ILE A 701 -21.59 -8.18 -0.36
CA ILE A 701 -21.48 -7.04 0.56
C ILE A 701 -22.75 -6.14 0.52
N GLY A 702 -23.73 -6.48 -0.32
CA GLY A 702 -25.12 -5.98 -0.24
C GLY A 702 -25.39 -4.66 -0.96
N GLY A 703 -26.18 -4.75 -2.05
CA GLY A 703 -26.60 -3.62 -2.89
C GLY A 703 -25.54 -3.21 -3.91
N GLU A 704 -25.95 -2.62 -5.03
CA GLU A 704 -25.00 -1.96 -5.92
C GLU A 704 -24.31 -0.84 -5.14
N VAL A 705 -23.00 -0.65 -5.33
CA VAL A 705 -22.28 0.51 -4.79
C VAL A 705 -22.02 1.44 -5.96
N PHE A 706 -22.51 2.68 -5.87
CA PHE A 706 -22.27 3.65 -6.92
C PHE A 706 -20.83 4.19 -6.84
N PRO A 707 -20.04 4.13 -7.92
CA PRO A 707 -18.63 4.55 -7.89
C PRO A 707 -18.53 6.08 -7.94
N VAL A 708 -18.70 6.72 -6.78
CA VAL A 708 -18.76 8.19 -6.62
C VAL A 708 -17.54 8.86 -7.27
N GLU A 709 -16.33 8.37 -7.02
CA GLU A 709 -15.09 8.97 -7.55
C GLU A 709 -15.04 8.90 -9.09
N ALA A 710 -15.28 7.72 -9.66
CA ALA A 710 -15.28 7.53 -11.10
C ALA A 710 -16.36 8.39 -11.78
N TYR A 711 -17.53 8.54 -11.17
CA TYR A 711 -18.58 9.43 -11.65
C TYR A 711 -18.15 10.90 -11.62
N LEU A 712 -17.60 11.38 -10.49
CA LEU A 712 -17.16 12.76 -10.34
C LEU A 712 -16.06 13.12 -11.33
N ALA A 713 -15.08 12.23 -11.55
CA ALA A 713 -14.03 12.43 -12.55
C ALA A 713 -14.60 12.59 -13.97
N ARG A 714 -15.61 11.79 -14.34
CA ARG A 714 -16.30 11.94 -15.64
C ARG A 714 -17.05 13.27 -15.74
N LYS A 715 -17.73 13.68 -14.67
CA LYS A 715 -18.48 14.96 -14.66
C LYS A 715 -17.54 16.17 -14.66
N GLU A 716 -16.41 16.10 -13.97
CA GLU A 716 -15.37 17.14 -14.02
C GLU A 716 -14.84 17.32 -15.44
N LYS A 717 -14.53 16.21 -16.15
CA LYS A 717 -14.13 16.25 -17.56
C LYS A 717 -15.19 16.92 -18.44
N LEU A 718 -16.46 16.59 -18.23
CA LEU A 718 -17.59 17.19 -18.95
C LEU A 718 -17.74 18.69 -18.63
N TRP A 719 -17.56 19.11 -17.37
CA TRP A 719 -17.65 20.53 -16.99
C TRP A 719 -16.47 21.33 -17.49
N ALA A 720 -15.25 20.79 -17.45
CA ALA A 720 -14.08 21.40 -18.05
C ALA A 720 -14.31 21.63 -19.55
N ALA A 721 -14.88 20.63 -20.23
CA ALA A 721 -15.29 20.77 -21.62
C ALA A 721 -16.36 21.87 -21.76
N LEU A 722 -17.45 21.84 -20.98
CA LEU A 722 -18.51 22.85 -21.03
C LEU A 722 -17.99 24.28 -20.80
N ALA A 723 -17.09 24.46 -19.82
CA ALA A 723 -16.45 25.75 -19.49
C ALA A 723 -15.50 26.24 -20.59
N ALA A 724 -14.88 25.34 -21.36
CA ALA A 724 -14.07 25.69 -22.53
C ALA A 724 -14.91 26.13 -23.75
N GLY A 725 -16.24 26.01 -23.69
CA GLY A 725 -17.18 26.37 -24.75
C GLY A 725 -17.69 27.80 -24.72
N ASP A 726 -18.89 28.00 -25.26
CA ASP A 726 -19.60 29.28 -25.14
C ASP A 726 -20.10 29.44 -23.70
N PRO A 727 -19.84 30.58 -23.01
CA PRO A 727 -20.35 30.81 -21.66
C PRO A 727 -21.87 30.66 -21.51
N SER A 728 -22.63 30.89 -22.60
CA SER A 728 -24.08 30.68 -22.63
C SER A 728 -24.49 29.21 -22.53
N ASP A 729 -23.63 28.27 -22.96
CA ASP A 729 -23.84 26.82 -22.80
C ASP A 729 -23.81 26.44 -21.32
N ALA A 730 -22.74 26.85 -20.61
CA ALA A 730 -22.63 26.64 -19.16
C ALA A 730 -23.78 27.30 -18.40
N GLN A 731 -24.22 28.49 -18.84
CA GLN A 731 -25.37 29.18 -18.25
C GLN A 731 -26.69 28.44 -18.52
N ALA A 732 -26.88 27.85 -19.71
CA ALA A 732 -28.08 27.08 -20.02
C ALA A 732 -28.21 25.84 -19.12
N VAL A 733 -27.11 25.11 -18.89
CA VAL A 733 -27.11 23.95 -17.98
C VAL A 733 -27.37 24.36 -16.54
N ARG A 734 -26.77 25.47 -16.07
CA ARG A 734 -27.10 26.05 -14.74
C ARG A 734 -28.57 26.41 -14.60
N LYS A 735 -29.15 27.08 -15.61
CA LYS A 735 -30.57 27.44 -15.61
C LYS A 735 -31.47 26.22 -15.59
N LEU A 736 -31.14 25.15 -16.32
CA LEU A 736 -31.88 23.89 -16.27
C LEU A 736 -31.83 23.29 -14.85
N ARG A 737 -30.65 23.22 -14.24
CA ARG A 737 -30.49 22.76 -12.85
C ARG A 737 -31.37 23.58 -11.89
N ASP A 738 -31.36 24.90 -12.02
CA ASP A 738 -32.15 25.79 -11.17
C ASP A 738 -33.66 25.63 -11.42
N GLU A 739 -34.09 25.39 -12.67
CA GLU A 739 -35.48 25.07 -13.00
C GLU A 739 -35.94 23.74 -12.39
N ILE A 740 -35.11 22.70 -12.46
CA ILE A 740 -35.38 21.40 -11.82
C ILE A 740 -35.49 21.60 -10.30
N ALA A 741 -34.54 22.31 -9.69
CA ALA A 741 -34.56 22.62 -8.27
C ALA A 741 -35.78 23.45 -7.85
N GLY A 742 -36.30 24.30 -8.74
CA GLY A 742 -37.47 25.14 -8.53
C GLY A 742 -38.82 24.46 -8.78
N LEU A 743 -38.86 23.21 -9.24
CA LEU A 743 -40.13 22.49 -9.42
C LEU A 743 -40.86 22.34 -8.08
N ASN A 744 -42.13 22.72 -8.05
CA ASN A 744 -42.98 22.57 -6.86
C ASN A 744 -43.50 21.14 -6.80
N VAL A 745 -43.06 20.39 -5.78
CA VAL A 745 -43.38 18.96 -5.65
C VAL A 745 -44.89 18.70 -5.79
N SER A 746 -45.74 19.36 -5.00
CA SER A 746 -47.19 19.14 -5.00
C SER A 746 -47.85 19.48 -6.33
N ALA A 747 -47.46 20.59 -6.98
CA ALA A 747 -48.01 21.01 -8.26
C ALA A 747 -47.49 20.17 -9.44
N ASN A 748 -46.37 19.47 -9.27
CA ASN A 748 -45.67 18.76 -10.34
C ASN A 748 -45.65 17.22 -10.18
N LEU A 749 -46.32 16.65 -9.17
CA LEU A 749 -46.46 15.19 -9.02
C LEU A 749 -46.99 14.47 -10.28
N LYS A 750 -47.78 15.15 -11.12
CA LYS A 750 -48.31 14.57 -12.37
C LYS A 750 -47.22 14.25 -13.40
N LEU A 751 -46.03 14.85 -13.30
CA LEU A 751 -44.93 14.57 -14.24
C LEU A 751 -44.49 13.11 -14.19
N ILE A 752 -44.58 12.47 -13.01
CA ILE A 752 -44.21 11.06 -12.80
C ILE A 752 -45.41 10.09 -12.88
N ASP A 753 -46.61 10.55 -13.26
CA ASP A 753 -47.80 9.66 -13.38
C ASP A 753 -47.57 8.40 -14.23
N PRO A 754 -46.86 8.46 -15.38
CA PRO A 754 -46.66 7.28 -16.22
C PRO A 754 -45.98 6.12 -15.49
N ILE A 755 -44.93 6.39 -14.71
CA ILE A 755 -44.26 5.37 -13.90
C ILE A 755 -44.97 5.12 -12.56
N TRP A 756 -45.62 6.13 -11.99
CA TRP A 756 -46.27 6.02 -10.69
C TRP A 756 -47.52 5.12 -10.72
N LYS A 757 -48.31 5.18 -11.80
CA LYS A 757 -49.52 4.35 -11.95
C LYS A 757 -49.25 2.85 -11.78
N PRO A 758 -48.33 2.21 -12.54
CA PRO A 758 -47.99 0.81 -12.32
C PRO A 758 -47.40 0.56 -10.93
N ILE A 759 -46.54 1.45 -10.41
CA ILE A 759 -46.00 1.36 -9.05
C ILE A 759 -47.11 1.26 -8.01
N SER A 760 -48.01 2.25 -7.99
CA SER A 760 -49.09 2.35 -7.02
C SER A 760 -50.07 1.17 -7.06
N ALA A 761 -50.25 0.52 -8.22
CA ALA A 761 -51.11 -0.64 -8.37
C ALA A 761 -50.54 -1.92 -7.71
N LYS A 762 -49.25 -1.93 -7.36
CA LYS A 762 -48.55 -3.07 -6.76
C LYS A 762 -48.01 -2.80 -5.37
N LEU A 763 -48.18 -1.59 -4.84
CA LEU A 763 -47.79 -1.28 -3.46
C LEU A 763 -48.64 -2.06 -2.45
N PRO A 764 -48.08 -2.44 -1.30
CA PRO A 764 -48.84 -2.97 -0.16
C PRO A 764 -49.98 -2.02 0.26
N GLY A 765 -51.10 -2.58 0.72
CA GLY A 765 -52.29 -1.79 1.07
C GLY A 765 -52.10 -0.82 2.25
N ASP A 766 -51.09 -1.05 3.08
CA ASP A 766 -50.67 -0.21 4.20
C ASP A 766 -49.62 0.85 3.82
N ALA A 767 -49.08 0.81 2.59
CA ALA A 767 -48.09 1.76 2.14
C ALA A 767 -48.69 3.17 1.98
N ASN A 768 -48.01 4.19 2.52
CA ASN A 768 -48.40 5.59 2.33
C ASN A 768 -48.08 6.06 0.90
N SER A 769 -48.97 5.72 -0.03
CA SER A 769 -48.87 6.01 -1.47
C SER A 769 -48.55 7.48 -1.77
N THR A 770 -49.18 8.42 -1.05
CA THR A 770 -48.93 9.86 -1.24
C THR A 770 -47.52 10.27 -0.84
N LYS A 771 -47.01 9.77 0.30
CA LYS A 771 -45.63 10.05 0.75
C LYS A 771 -44.61 9.45 -0.22
N LEU A 772 -44.76 8.16 -0.56
CA LEU A 772 -43.87 7.46 -1.49
C LEU A 772 -43.80 8.14 -2.85
N ARG A 773 -44.94 8.60 -3.38
CA ARG A 773 -44.99 9.38 -4.62
C ARG A 773 -44.23 10.70 -4.52
N THR A 774 -44.40 11.39 -3.40
CA THR A 774 -43.76 12.67 -3.11
C THR A 774 -42.24 12.51 -3.04
N ASP A 775 -41.77 11.48 -2.35
CA ASP A 775 -40.35 11.24 -2.15
C ASP A 775 -39.68 10.68 -3.41
N LEU A 776 -40.38 9.85 -4.20
CA LEU A 776 -39.91 9.44 -5.53
C LEU A 776 -39.75 10.65 -6.47
N PHE A 777 -40.68 11.62 -6.43
CA PHE A 777 -40.55 12.85 -7.20
C PHE A 777 -39.32 13.67 -6.75
N LYS A 778 -39.12 13.82 -5.43
CA LYS A 778 -37.94 14.52 -4.88
C LYS A 778 -36.63 13.81 -5.25
N LEU A 779 -36.60 12.48 -5.25
CA LEU A 779 -35.44 11.71 -5.70
C LEU A 779 -35.07 12.06 -7.15
N PHE A 780 -36.04 12.08 -8.08
CA PHE A 780 -35.79 12.53 -9.45
C PHE A 780 -35.34 13.98 -9.54
N GLN A 781 -35.93 14.85 -8.71
CA GLN A 781 -35.53 16.25 -8.62
C GLN A 781 -34.07 16.40 -8.19
N ASP A 782 -33.63 15.66 -7.17
CA ASP A 782 -32.27 15.74 -6.64
C ASP A 782 -31.24 15.09 -7.56
N ILE A 783 -31.57 13.94 -8.18
CA ILE A 783 -30.75 13.36 -9.25
C ILE A 783 -30.62 14.34 -10.43
N GLY A 784 -31.70 15.02 -10.81
CA GLY A 784 -31.68 16.02 -11.88
C GLY A 784 -30.77 17.21 -11.59
N LYS A 785 -30.53 17.54 -10.30
CA LYS A 785 -29.57 18.59 -9.91
C LYS A 785 -28.11 18.16 -10.14
N LEU A 786 -27.82 16.86 -10.22
CA LEU A 786 -26.46 16.34 -10.37
C LEU A 786 -25.85 16.60 -11.76
N GLN A 787 -26.60 17.16 -12.70
CA GLN A 787 -26.10 17.42 -14.05
C GLN A 787 -25.03 18.54 -14.11
N TYR A 788 -24.94 19.41 -13.08
CA TYR A 788 -24.00 20.53 -13.08
C TYR A 788 -23.38 20.79 -11.69
N ASP A 789 -22.05 20.73 -11.62
CA ASP A 789 -21.22 21.03 -10.42
C ASP A 789 -21.58 20.17 -9.20
N SER A 790 -21.72 18.87 -9.41
CA SER A 790 -21.88 17.87 -8.36
C SER A 790 -20.61 17.74 -7.54
N GLN A 791 -20.72 17.99 -6.25
CA GLN A 791 -19.67 17.73 -5.28
C GLN A 791 -19.93 16.36 -4.63
N ALA A 792 -18.89 15.72 -4.09
CA ALA A 792 -19.01 14.45 -3.37
C ALA A 792 -20.09 14.53 -2.26
N SER A 793 -20.14 15.64 -1.53
CA SER A 793 -21.14 15.90 -0.49
C SER A 793 -22.58 15.88 -0.99
N ASN A 794 -22.84 16.25 -2.25
CA ASN A 794 -24.19 16.22 -2.83
C ASN A 794 -24.63 14.77 -3.11
N LEU A 795 -23.69 13.93 -3.56
CA LEU A 795 -23.93 12.51 -3.79
C LEU A 795 -24.08 11.76 -2.47
N GLU A 796 -23.24 12.05 -1.48
CA GLU A 796 -23.36 11.50 -0.12
C GLU A 796 -24.71 11.86 0.51
N ALA A 797 -25.14 13.12 0.42
CA ALA A 797 -26.44 13.55 0.92
C ALA A 797 -27.61 12.84 0.21
N LEU A 798 -27.47 12.55 -1.08
CA LEU A 798 -28.45 11.80 -1.86
C LEU A 798 -28.49 10.33 -1.43
N LEU A 799 -27.31 9.69 -1.28
CA LEU A 799 -27.14 8.29 -0.89
C LEU A 799 -27.61 8.03 0.55
N ALA A 800 -27.36 8.97 1.46
CA ALA A 800 -27.70 8.87 2.87
C ALA A 800 -29.14 9.32 3.20
N ASN A 801 -29.97 9.65 2.20
CA ASN A 801 -31.32 10.16 2.45
C ASN A 801 -32.29 9.03 2.86
N PRO A 802 -32.76 9.00 4.11
CA PRO A 802 -33.57 7.88 4.61
C PRO A 802 -34.97 7.83 3.98
N ASP A 803 -35.52 8.96 3.51
CA ASP A 803 -36.81 8.99 2.83
C ASP A 803 -36.71 8.34 1.44
N TYR A 804 -35.58 8.52 0.74
CA TYR A 804 -35.32 7.88 -0.55
C TYR A 804 -35.10 6.39 -0.38
N GLU A 805 -34.31 5.99 0.61
CA GLU A 805 -34.10 4.57 0.91
C GLU A 805 -35.41 3.88 1.28
N ALA A 806 -36.23 4.46 2.16
CA ALA A 806 -37.53 3.91 2.52
C ALA A 806 -38.46 3.80 1.30
N THR A 807 -38.43 4.81 0.41
CA THR A 807 -39.24 4.81 -0.81
C THR A 807 -38.81 3.73 -1.80
N LEU A 808 -37.50 3.61 -2.04
CA LEU A 808 -36.93 2.60 -2.93
C LEU A 808 -37.12 1.19 -2.37
N LYS A 809 -36.98 0.99 -1.06
CA LYS A 809 -37.28 -0.27 -0.40
C LYS A 809 -38.73 -0.70 -0.60
N ALA A 810 -39.69 0.22 -0.47
CA ALA A 810 -41.11 -0.08 -0.71
C ALA A 810 -41.38 -0.46 -2.17
N ILE A 811 -40.74 0.23 -3.13
CA ILE A 811 -40.82 -0.10 -4.56
C ILE A 811 -40.16 -1.47 -4.83
N GLY A 812 -38.97 -1.72 -4.30
CA GLY A 812 -38.26 -2.99 -4.43
C GLY A 812 -39.10 -4.17 -3.91
N ALA A 813 -39.70 -4.02 -2.73
CA ALA A 813 -40.60 -5.01 -2.16
C ALA A 813 -41.84 -5.28 -3.03
N ALA A 814 -42.47 -4.22 -3.57
CA ALA A 814 -43.60 -4.36 -4.50
C ALA A 814 -43.21 -5.08 -5.80
N GLY A 815 -41.95 -4.94 -6.24
CA GLY A 815 -41.39 -5.58 -7.42
C GLY A 815 -40.68 -6.91 -7.17
N GLY A 816 -40.66 -7.41 -5.94
CA GLY A 816 -39.93 -8.64 -5.60
C GLY A 816 -38.41 -8.55 -5.79
N ALA A 817 -37.86 -7.35 -5.94
CA ALA A 817 -36.43 -7.12 -5.93
C ALA A 817 -35.93 -7.01 -4.48
N LYS A 818 -34.65 -7.36 -4.26
CA LYS A 818 -34.00 -7.08 -2.97
C LYS A 818 -34.04 -5.58 -2.69
N SER A 819 -33.97 -5.19 -1.41
CA SER A 819 -34.13 -3.81 -0.94
C SER A 819 -33.34 -2.81 -1.80
N LEU A 820 -34.05 -2.10 -2.68
CA LEU A 820 -33.43 -1.10 -3.55
C LEU A 820 -32.89 0.04 -2.71
N LYS A 821 -31.70 0.51 -3.08
CA LYS A 821 -31.01 1.67 -2.54
C LYS A 821 -30.88 2.75 -3.61
N VAL A 822 -30.46 3.93 -3.19
CA VAL A 822 -30.18 5.05 -4.10
C VAL A 822 -29.07 4.70 -5.08
N ASP A 823 -28.08 3.91 -4.66
CA ASP A 823 -27.03 3.38 -5.53
C ASP A 823 -27.58 2.64 -6.75
N ASP A 824 -28.59 1.77 -6.58
CA ASP A 824 -29.20 1.03 -7.70
C ASP A 824 -29.81 1.98 -8.75
N VAL A 825 -30.31 3.14 -8.30
CA VAL A 825 -30.84 4.17 -9.19
C VAL A 825 -29.70 4.90 -9.92
N LEU A 826 -28.62 5.22 -9.21
CA LEU A 826 -27.47 5.92 -9.79
C LEU A 826 -26.69 5.02 -10.76
N VAL A 827 -26.52 3.74 -10.45
CA VAL A 827 -25.91 2.75 -11.36
C VAL A 827 -26.82 2.49 -12.56
N PHE A 828 -28.15 2.40 -12.38
CA PHE A 828 -29.08 2.34 -13.51
C PHE A 828 -28.90 3.53 -14.45
N LEU A 829 -28.74 4.76 -13.93
CA LEU A 829 -28.63 5.97 -14.74
C LEU A 829 -27.23 6.18 -15.34
N PHE A 830 -26.16 5.99 -14.56
CA PHE A 830 -24.80 6.44 -14.90
C PHE A 830 -23.76 5.31 -14.98
N GLY A 831 -24.14 4.10 -14.59
CA GLY A 831 -23.29 2.93 -14.58
C GLY A 831 -22.37 2.80 -13.39
N ASP A 832 -21.71 1.65 -13.28
CA ASP A 832 -20.72 1.30 -12.25
C ASP A 832 -19.27 1.50 -12.70
N SER A 833 -19.07 2.23 -13.80
CA SER A 833 -17.75 2.51 -14.41
C SER A 833 -16.95 1.32 -14.95
N GLU A 834 -17.42 0.09 -14.72
CA GLU A 834 -16.79 -1.12 -15.21
C GLU A 834 -17.66 -1.77 -16.29
N ASN A 835 -18.52 -2.70 -15.88
CA ASN A 835 -19.22 -3.62 -16.77
C ASN A 835 -20.66 -3.20 -17.03
N ARG A 836 -21.20 -2.28 -16.23
CA ARG A 836 -22.57 -1.78 -16.36
C ARG A 836 -22.53 -0.31 -16.69
N GLY A 837 -22.75 0.00 -17.97
CA GLY A 837 -22.74 1.39 -18.44
C GLY A 837 -23.89 2.25 -17.91
N GLY A 838 -24.96 1.65 -17.39
CA GLY A 838 -26.22 2.34 -17.12
C GLY A 838 -26.78 2.99 -18.39
N VAL A 839 -27.73 3.91 -18.23
CA VAL A 839 -28.31 4.67 -19.36
C VAL A 839 -27.23 5.53 -20.04
N GLU A 840 -26.40 6.23 -19.27
CA GLU A 840 -25.33 7.10 -19.81
C GLU A 840 -24.32 6.32 -20.66
N GLY A 841 -23.80 5.20 -20.15
CA GLY A 841 -22.86 4.34 -20.87
C GLY A 841 -23.49 3.71 -22.11
N THR A 842 -24.74 3.23 -22.01
CA THR A 842 -25.46 2.68 -23.15
C THR A 842 -25.71 3.74 -24.24
N VAL A 843 -26.00 5.00 -23.86
CA VAL A 843 -26.07 6.12 -24.80
C VAL A 843 -24.74 6.31 -25.53
N ARG A 844 -23.60 6.26 -24.83
CA ARG A 844 -22.26 6.33 -25.45
C ARG A 844 -22.03 5.18 -26.44
N ASP A 845 -22.39 3.96 -26.05
CA ASP A 845 -22.22 2.78 -26.91
C ASP A 845 -23.06 2.86 -28.19
N LEU A 846 -24.30 3.35 -28.08
CA LEU A 846 -25.16 3.60 -29.23
C LEU A 846 -24.59 4.69 -30.13
N MET A 847 -24.07 5.79 -29.56
CA MET A 847 -23.43 6.86 -30.33
C MET A 847 -22.17 6.39 -31.05
N ALA A 848 -21.33 5.57 -30.42
CA ALA A 848 -20.14 4.99 -31.02
C ALA A 848 -20.46 4.06 -32.23
N LYS A 849 -21.69 3.51 -32.28
CA LYS A 849 -22.17 2.67 -33.39
C LYS A 849 -22.79 3.48 -34.54
N LEU A 850 -22.97 4.79 -34.38
CA LEU A 850 -23.54 5.62 -35.45
C LEU A 850 -22.57 5.80 -36.61
N LYS A 851 -23.13 5.91 -37.81
CA LYS A 851 -22.37 6.36 -38.98
C LYS A 851 -21.83 7.78 -38.73
N PRO A 852 -20.61 8.12 -39.20
CA PRO A 852 -19.98 9.43 -38.98
C PRO A 852 -20.89 10.65 -39.20
N LYS A 853 -21.69 10.64 -40.29
CA LYS A 853 -22.62 11.73 -40.61
C LYS A 853 -23.76 11.85 -39.59
N ASN A 854 -24.28 10.73 -39.10
CA ASN A 854 -25.35 10.71 -38.11
C ASN A 854 -24.84 11.14 -36.74
N LEU A 855 -23.63 10.71 -36.36
CA LEU A 855 -22.97 11.16 -35.14
C LEU A 855 -22.82 12.68 -35.14
N ALA A 856 -22.29 13.27 -36.21
CA ALA A 856 -22.16 14.73 -36.30
C ALA A 856 -23.52 15.46 -36.28
N ALA A 857 -24.56 14.87 -36.88
CA ALA A 857 -25.90 15.45 -36.89
C ALA A 857 -26.59 15.46 -35.51
N LEU A 858 -26.11 14.67 -34.53
CA LEU A 858 -26.71 14.64 -33.19
C LEU A 858 -26.68 15.99 -32.47
N VAL A 859 -25.73 16.87 -32.79
CA VAL A 859 -25.67 18.23 -32.23
C VAL A 859 -26.93 19.04 -32.59
N ASP A 860 -27.53 18.78 -33.76
CA ASP A 860 -28.64 19.56 -34.30
C ASP A 860 -29.97 18.81 -34.39
N ASP A 861 -29.96 17.50 -34.19
CA ASP A 861 -31.16 16.66 -34.26
C ASP A 861 -31.61 16.20 -32.86
N ALA A 862 -32.46 17.03 -32.23
CA ALA A 862 -33.06 16.72 -30.93
C ALA A 862 -33.90 15.43 -30.96
N GLY A 863 -34.52 15.12 -32.10
CA GLY A 863 -35.28 13.89 -32.30
C GLY A 863 -34.39 12.66 -32.27
N ALA A 864 -33.24 12.70 -32.95
CA ALA A 864 -32.25 11.64 -32.92
C ALA A 864 -31.64 11.43 -31.52
N ARG A 865 -31.34 12.51 -30.78
CA ARG A 865 -30.86 12.40 -29.39
C ARG A 865 -31.89 11.75 -28.49
N THR A 866 -33.15 12.19 -28.60
CA THR A 866 -34.26 11.59 -27.85
C THR A 866 -34.46 10.11 -28.22
N ALA A 867 -34.32 9.75 -29.50
CA ALA A 867 -34.39 8.35 -29.93
C ALA A 867 -33.29 7.49 -29.29
N ILE A 868 -32.04 7.97 -29.27
CA ILE A 868 -30.91 7.25 -28.64
C ILE A 868 -31.11 7.10 -27.13
N LEU A 869 -31.51 8.17 -26.45
CA LEU A 869 -31.80 8.11 -25.01
C LEU A 869 -32.93 7.12 -24.71
N ASN A 870 -33.99 7.13 -25.52
CA ASN A 870 -35.12 6.22 -25.38
C ASN A 870 -34.76 4.76 -25.63
N GLU A 871 -33.86 4.50 -26.59
CA GLU A 871 -33.32 3.17 -26.86
C GLU A 871 -32.43 2.69 -25.71
N ALA A 872 -31.51 3.54 -25.23
CA ALA A 872 -30.65 3.23 -24.09
C ALA A 872 -31.45 2.91 -22.82
N MET A 873 -32.45 3.73 -22.47
CA MET A 873 -33.35 3.44 -21.34
C MET A 873 -34.10 2.13 -21.53
N GLY A 874 -34.50 1.79 -22.76
CA GLY A 874 -35.16 0.53 -23.08
C GLY A 874 -34.24 -0.68 -22.87
N ILE A 875 -33.00 -0.59 -23.32
CA ILE A 875 -31.98 -1.64 -23.15
C ILE A 875 -31.70 -1.87 -21.65
N VAL A 876 -31.41 -0.80 -20.90
CA VAL A 876 -31.09 -0.91 -19.47
C VAL A 876 -32.28 -1.42 -18.66
N LEU A 877 -33.50 -0.95 -18.95
CA LEU A 877 -34.72 -1.44 -18.29
C LEU A 877 -35.02 -2.92 -18.62
N ALA A 878 -34.66 -3.40 -19.82
CA ALA A 878 -34.83 -4.80 -20.20
C ALA A 878 -33.83 -5.72 -19.50
N ASP A 879 -32.68 -5.20 -19.07
CA ASP A 879 -31.63 -5.94 -18.38
C ASP A 879 -31.93 -6.08 -16.88
N ARG A 880 -32.81 -7.04 -16.57
CA ARG A 880 -33.26 -7.33 -15.20
C ARG A 880 -32.25 -8.14 -14.39
N GLU A 881 -31.20 -8.65 -15.01
CA GLU A 881 -30.17 -9.44 -14.31
C GLU A 881 -29.06 -8.56 -13.76
N ASN A 882 -28.72 -7.48 -14.46
CA ASN A 882 -27.59 -6.62 -14.11
C ASN A 882 -27.97 -5.35 -13.34
N TYR A 883 -29.25 -4.96 -13.32
CA TYR A 883 -29.73 -3.76 -12.62
C TYR A 883 -30.90 -4.08 -11.69
N GLY A 884 -30.70 -3.92 -10.39
CA GLY A 884 -31.76 -4.17 -9.38
C GLY A 884 -33.02 -3.33 -9.63
N LEU A 885 -32.86 -2.06 -10.03
CA LEU A 885 -33.98 -1.19 -10.36
C LEU A 885 -34.78 -1.70 -11.58
N SER A 886 -34.11 -2.25 -12.59
CA SER A 886 -34.77 -2.81 -13.79
C SER A 886 -35.62 -4.04 -13.45
N GLU A 887 -35.11 -4.93 -12.59
CA GLU A 887 -35.87 -6.07 -12.07
C GLU A 887 -37.15 -5.60 -11.37
N ALA A 888 -37.02 -4.67 -10.41
CA ALA A 888 -38.14 -4.15 -9.63
C ALA A 888 -39.21 -3.48 -10.51
N LEU A 889 -38.80 -2.52 -11.33
CA LEU A 889 -39.72 -1.77 -12.21
C LEU A 889 -40.39 -2.70 -13.22
N GLY A 890 -39.64 -3.62 -13.81
CA GLY A 890 -40.14 -4.60 -14.78
C GLY A 890 -41.18 -5.56 -14.18
N ASN A 891 -41.02 -5.97 -12.93
CA ASN A 891 -41.97 -6.85 -12.22
C ASN A 891 -43.24 -6.12 -11.79
N ILE A 892 -43.16 -4.81 -11.53
CA ILE A 892 -44.32 -3.96 -11.23
C ILE A 892 -45.07 -3.55 -12.51
N GLY A 893 -44.50 -3.85 -13.69
CA GLY A 893 -45.12 -3.60 -14.98
C GLY A 893 -44.83 -2.23 -15.57
N VAL A 894 -43.81 -1.52 -15.04
CA VAL A 894 -43.28 -0.31 -15.67
C VAL A 894 -42.59 -0.70 -16.98
N LYS A 895 -42.94 -0.01 -18.06
CA LYS A 895 -42.41 -0.22 -19.41
C LYS A 895 -41.49 0.92 -19.81
N ALA A 896 -40.67 0.70 -20.83
CA ALA A 896 -39.84 1.75 -21.41
C ALA A 896 -40.68 2.96 -21.85
N SER A 897 -41.89 2.75 -22.37
CA SER A 897 -42.82 3.83 -22.73
C SER A 897 -43.21 4.73 -21.55
N ASP A 898 -43.27 4.17 -20.34
CA ASP A 898 -43.64 4.92 -19.13
C ASP A 898 -42.48 5.84 -18.70
N LEU A 899 -41.25 5.32 -18.71
CA LEU A 899 -40.03 6.13 -18.49
C LEU A 899 -39.93 7.27 -19.52
N ARG A 900 -40.16 6.97 -20.81
CA ARG A 900 -40.15 7.99 -21.88
C ARG A 900 -41.22 9.05 -21.68
N ALA A 901 -42.44 8.65 -21.31
CA ALA A 901 -43.53 9.59 -21.06
C ALA A 901 -43.23 10.48 -19.83
N THR A 902 -42.65 9.91 -18.76
CA THR A 902 -42.18 10.69 -17.62
C THR A 902 -41.09 11.69 -18.01
N MET A 903 -40.08 11.26 -18.78
CA MET A 903 -39.04 12.16 -19.29
C MET A 903 -39.64 13.29 -20.12
N SER A 904 -40.52 12.97 -21.07
CA SER A 904 -41.20 13.95 -21.92
C SER A 904 -42.05 14.95 -21.11
N ASN A 905 -42.70 14.50 -20.04
CA ASN A 905 -43.42 15.39 -19.13
C ASN A 905 -42.47 16.41 -18.48
N PHE A 906 -41.31 15.98 -17.97
CA PHE A 906 -40.30 16.89 -17.43
C PHE A 906 -39.76 17.86 -18.50
N GLN A 907 -39.40 17.35 -19.68
CA GLN A 907 -38.88 18.17 -20.79
C GLN A 907 -39.90 19.26 -21.20
N SER A 908 -41.18 18.91 -21.30
CA SER A 908 -42.24 19.88 -21.63
C SER A 908 -42.44 20.98 -20.57
N LYS A 909 -42.00 20.72 -19.34
CA LYS A 909 -42.13 21.65 -18.20
C LYS A 909 -40.94 22.60 -18.07
N LEU A 910 -39.75 22.18 -18.50
CA LEU A 910 -38.48 22.88 -18.31
C LEU A 910 -38.18 23.75 -19.53
N LYS A 911 -38.01 25.07 -19.34
CA LYS A 911 -37.86 26.01 -20.46
C LYS A 911 -36.44 26.02 -21.02
N ASN A 912 -35.45 25.66 -20.20
CA ASN A 912 -34.04 25.66 -20.59
C ASN A 912 -33.52 24.27 -21.01
N GLU A 913 -34.39 23.25 -21.06
CA GLU A 913 -33.99 21.86 -21.33
C GLU A 913 -33.31 21.71 -22.70
N GLU A 914 -33.95 22.12 -23.79
CA GLU A 914 -33.38 21.93 -25.14
C GLU A 914 -32.01 22.61 -25.28
N ARG A 915 -31.85 23.81 -24.69
CA ARG A 915 -30.58 24.55 -24.72
C ARG A 915 -29.50 23.86 -23.89
N ALA A 916 -29.85 23.37 -22.70
CA ALA A 916 -28.93 22.66 -21.84
C ALA A 916 -28.54 21.29 -22.42
N ASP A 917 -29.46 20.57 -23.04
CA ASP A 917 -29.21 19.29 -23.72
C ASP A 917 -28.23 19.49 -24.90
N ASN A 918 -28.46 20.50 -25.75
CA ASN A 918 -27.51 20.86 -26.81
C ASN A 918 -26.11 21.18 -26.24
N ALA A 919 -26.06 21.98 -25.15
CA ALA A 919 -24.81 22.34 -24.49
C ALA A 919 -24.07 21.13 -23.91
N LEU A 920 -24.78 20.20 -23.27
CA LEU A 920 -24.21 18.96 -22.72
C LEU A 920 -23.70 18.04 -23.83
N ILE A 921 -24.40 17.90 -24.94
CA ILE A 921 -23.92 17.09 -26.08
C ILE A 921 -22.68 17.71 -26.72
N VAL A 922 -22.63 19.04 -26.89
CA VAL A 922 -21.43 19.72 -27.41
C VAL A 922 -20.25 19.56 -26.45
N ALA A 923 -20.49 19.70 -25.15
CA ALA A 923 -19.47 19.47 -24.12
C ALA A 923 -18.98 18.02 -24.13
N LEU A 924 -19.88 17.05 -24.33
CA LEU A 924 -19.53 15.65 -24.43
C LEU A 924 -18.71 15.34 -25.69
N PHE A 925 -19.08 15.92 -26.85
CA PHE A 925 -18.24 15.83 -28.05
C PHE A 925 -16.86 16.43 -27.82
N ARG A 926 -16.79 17.57 -27.13
CA ARG A 926 -15.53 18.26 -26.82
C ARG A 926 -14.68 17.47 -25.83
N SER A 927 -15.27 16.80 -24.84
CA SER A 927 -14.53 15.97 -23.87
C SER A 927 -13.98 14.68 -24.52
N GLU A 928 -14.64 14.19 -25.56
CA GLU A 928 -14.29 12.93 -26.22
C GLU A 928 -13.63 13.11 -27.60
N ALA A 929 -13.42 14.36 -28.04
CA ALA A 929 -12.76 14.67 -29.30
C ALA A 929 -11.26 14.39 -29.22
N VAL A 930 -10.80 13.44 -30.04
CA VAL A 930 -9.39 13.11 -30.22
C VAL A 930 -8.93 13.58 -31.60
N PRO A 931 -7.95 14.49 -31.69
CA PRO A 931 -7.41 14.91 -32.97
C PRO A 931 -6.49 13.84 -33.57
N SER A 932 -6.60 13.63 -34.87
CA SER A 932 -5.62 12.90 -35.67
C SER A 932 -5.02 13.86 -36.69
N VAL A 933 -3.69 13.93 -36.75
CA VAL A 933 -2.95 14.83 -37.63
C VAL A 933 -2.07 14.04 -38.58
N LYS A 934 -2.18 14.33 -39.88
CA LYS A 934 -1.22 13.88 -40.89
C LYS A 934 -0.28 15.02 -41.23
N VAL A 935 0.99 14.88 -40.88
CA VAL A 935 2.01 15.89 -41.16
C VAL A 935 2.66 15.57 -42.50
N SER A 936 2.73 16.53 -43.42
CA SER A 936 3.48 16.39 -44.67
C SER A 936 4.98 16.25 -44.38
N SER A 937 5.74 15.65 -45.30
CA SER A 937 7.19 15.44 -45.13
C SER A 937 7.95 16.70 -44.70
N ASN A 938 7.71 17.83 -45.34
CA ASN A 938 8.39 19.09 -44.98
C ASN A 938 7.85 19.78 -43.71
N GLY A 939 6.89 19.18 -42.99
CA GLY A 939 6.23 19.74 -41.81
C GLY A 939 5.35 20.97 -42.04
N LYS A 940 5.32 21.52 -43.27
CA LYS A 940 4.64 22.79 -43.59
C LYS A 940 3.16 22.63 -43.87
N ARG A 941 2.67 21.40 -43.97
CA ARG A 941 1.25 21.07 -44.06
C ARG A 941 0.90 20.04 -43.00
N GLN A 942 -0.20 20.27 -42.29
CA GLN A 942 -0.77 19.34 -41.32
C GLN A 942 -2.26 19.20 -41.63
N ASP A 943 -2.72 17.98 -41.93
CA ASP A 943 -4.14 17.70 -42.18
C ASP A 943 -4.77 17.15 -40.90
N TYR A 944 -5.62 17.95 -40.26
CA TYR A 944 -6.32 17.59 -39.03
C TYR A 944 -7.66 16.92 -39.33
N SER A 945 -7.99 15.93 -38.50
CA SER A 945 -9.32 15.33 -38.40
C SER A 945 -9.64 15.08 -36.93
N LEU A 946 -10.92 14.88 -36.61
CA LEU A 946 -11.36 14.56 -35.25
C LEU A 946 -12.08 13.22 -35.24
N SER A 947 -11.83 12.43 -34.21
CA SER A 947 -12.64 11.27 -33.88
C SER A 947 -13.32 11.49 -32.53
N VAL A 948 -14.54 11.03 -32.39
CA VAL A 948 -15.30 11.02 -31.14
C VAL A 948 -15.74 9.57 -30.90
N TRP A 949 -15.41 9.00 -29.74
CA TRP A 949 -15.63 7.57 -29.44
C TRP A 949 -15.10 6.61 -30.51
N GLY A 950 -13.92 6.93 -31.07
CA GLY A 950 -13.30 6.12 -32.13
C GLY A 950 -13.90 6.31 -33.53
N VAL A 951 -14.98 7.09 -33.69
CA VAL A 951 -15.59 7.39 -34.98
C VAL A 951 -15.06 8.69 -35.54
N GLN A 952 -14.36 8.64 -36.68
CA GLN A 952 -13.85 9.85 -37.36
C GLN A 952 -15.00 10.67 -37.93
N LEU A 953 -15.11 11.93 -37.52
CA LEU A 953 -16.13 12.86 -38.00
C LEU A 953 -15.85 13.27 -39.46
N PRO A 954 -16.87 13.36 -40.34
CA PRO A 954 -16.67 13.80 -41.71
C PRO A 954 -16.15 15.25 -41.74
N SER A 955 -15.18 15.53 -42.61
CA SER A 955 -14.68 16.91 -42.80
C SER A 955 -15.77 17.87 -43.28
N SER A 956 -16.81 17.38 -43.97
CA SER A 956 -17.98 18.17 -44.36
C SER A 956 -18.88 18.57 -43.19
N SER A 957 -18.78 17.87 -42.06
CA SER A 957 -19.49 18.20 -40.82
C SER A 957 -18.70 19.16 -39.92
N LEU A 958 -17.44 19.45 -40.26
CA LEU A 958 -16.55 20.30 -39.48
C LEU A 958 -16.21 21.57 -40.26
N LYS A 959 -16.18 22.70 -39.56
CA LYS A 959 -15.62 23.95 -40.05
C LYS A 959 -14.39 24.28 -39.23
N TRP A 960 -13.24 24.06 -39.84
CA TRP A 960 -11.96 24.44 -39.27
C TRP A 960 -11.68 25.93 -39.50
N SER A 961 -11.10 26.57 -38.50
CA SER A 961 -10.69 27.97 -38.59
C SER A 961 -9.50 28.29 -37.68
N LYS A 962 -8.80 29.37 -38.04
CA LYS A 962 -7.73 29.94 -37.23
C LYS A 962 -8.32 30.96 -36.26
N VAL A 963 -8.08 30.78 -34.97
CA VAL A 963 -8.53 31.70 -33.92
C VAL A 963 -7.48 32.79 -33.67
N SER A 964 -6.21 32.41 -33.56
CA SER A 964 -5.10 33.34 -33.31
C SER A 964 -3.77 32.77 -33.81
N GLY A 965 -2.70 33.57 -33.74
CA GLY A 965 -1.32 33.18 -34.05
C GLY A 965 -0.75 33.80 -35.32
N SER A 966 0.38 33.24 -35.77
CA SER A 966 1.27 33.78 -36.81
C SER A 966 0.51 34.08 -38.10
N LYS A 967 0.58 35.31 -38.62
CA LYS A 967 -0.21 35.77 -39.79
C LYS A 967 -0.18 34.80 -40.98
N ASP A 968 0.97 34.19 -41.22
CA ASP A 968 1.24 33.34 -42.37
C ASP A 968 0.73 31.89 -42.23
N VAL A 969 0.31 31.46 -41.04
CA VAL A 969 -0.38 30.18 -40.89
C VAL A 969 -1.79 30.30 -41.48
N LYS A 970 -2.09 29.47 -42.47
CA LYS A 970 -3.42 29.33 -43.08
C LYS A 970 -4.10 28.08 -42.56
N VAL A 971 -5.38 28.17 -42.24
CA VAL A 971 -6.22 27.04 -41.83
C VAL A 971 -7.37 26.96 -42.82
N GLU A 972 -7.43 25.89 -43.60
CA GLU A 972 -8.51 25.60 -44.53
C GLU A 972 -9.69 24.95 -43.80
N THR A 973 -10.89 25.04 -44.38
CA THR A 973 -12.13 24.56 -43.75
C THR A 973 -12.19 23.06 -43.53
N ASN A 974 -11.37 22.28 -44.26
CA ASN A 974 -11.24 20.83 -44.15
C ASN A 974 -10.27 20.36 -43.05
N GLY A 975 -9.60 21.29 -42.34
CA GLY A 975 -8.61 20.97 -41.31
C GLY A 975 -7.16 21.00 -41.78
N THR A 976 -6.90 21.35 -43.05
CA THR A 976 -5.55 21.53 -43.56
C THR A 976 -4.94 22.83 -43.05
N VAL A 977 -3.86 22.72 -42.28
CA VAL A 977 -3.08 23.86 -41.75
C VAL A 977 -1.77 23.95 -42.51
N THR A 978 -1.47 25.12 -43.10
CA THR A 978 -0.28 25.33 -43.93
C THR A 978 0.50 26.58 -43.56
N ILE A 979 1.80 26.58 -43.85
CA ILE A 979 2.64 27.79 -43.87
C ILE A 979 3.35 27.94 -45.23
N PRO A 980 3.67 29.18 -45.67
CA PRO A 980 4.50 29.43 -46.84
C PRO A 980 5.84 28.69 -46.80
N SER A 981 6.31 28.24 -47.96
CA SER A 981 7.58 27.50 -48.10
C SER A 981 8.81 28.29 -47.61
N LYS A 982 8.74 29.62 -47.55
CA LYS A 982 9.85 30.47 -47.06
C LYS A 982 9.93 30.56 -45.53
N LEU A 983 8.89 30.15 -44.81
CA LEU A 983 8.87 30.21 -43.35
C LEU A 983 9.31 28.89 -42.75
N ALA A 984 10.16 28.98 -41.73
CA ALA A 984 10.67 27.82 -41.01
C ALA A 984 9.61 27.21 -40.09
N SER A 985 8.80 28.04 -39.40
CA SER A 985 7.67 27.56 -38.61
C SER A 985 6.64 28.66 -38.38
N GLY A 986 5.44 28.28 -37.91
CA GLY A 986 4.40 29.18 -37.47
C GLY A 986 3.51 28.52 -36.42
N LYS A 987 3.18 29.27 -35.38
CA LYS A 987 2.19 28.85 -34.36
C LYS A 987 0.82 29.43 -34.66
N ALA A 988 -0.23 28.64 -34.43
CA ALA A 988 -1.61 29.12 -34.48
C ALA A 988 -2.49 28.37 -33.47
N VAL A 989 -3.51 29.05 -32.95
CA VAL A 989 -4.62 28.35 -32.28
C VAL A 989 -5.65 28.02 -33.34
N ILE A 990 -5.86 26.74 -33.61
CA ILE A 990 -6.89 26.26 -34.52
C ILE A 990 -8.12 25.82 -33.73
N GLN A 991 -9.27 25.89 -34.35
CA GLN A 991 -10.51 25.35 -33.81
C GLN A 991 -11.28 24.58 -34.88
N ALA A 992 -12.02 23.56 -34.45
CA ALA A 992 -13.02 22.89 -35.26
C ALA A 992 -14.40 23.11 -34.63
N ALA A 993 -15.36 23.53 -35.45
CA ALA A 993 -16.75 23.65 -35.05
C ALA A 993 -17.63 22.72 -35.88
N ILE A 994 -18.64 22.10 -35.27
CA ILE A 994 -19.64 21.32 -36.01
C ILE A 994 -20.53 22.28 -36.81
N VAL A 995 -20.73 21.97 -38.08
CA VAL A 995 -21.60 22.74 -38.98
C VAL A 995 -23.02 22.23 -38.85
N SER A 996 -23.91 23.12 -38.41
CA SER A 996 -25.33 22.80 -38.31
C SER A 996 -25.98 22.69 -39.67
N SER A 997 -26.72 21.60 -39.90
CA SER A 997 -27.56 21.42 -41.09
C SER A 997 -28.76 22.37 -41.12
N HIS A 998 -29.11 22.98 -39.98
CA HIS A 998 -30.30 23.83 -39.81
C HIS A 998 -29.95 25.32 -39.63
N GLY A 999 -28.71 25.73 -39.97
CA GLY A 999 -28.29 27.12 -39.91
C GLY A 999 -28.12 27.68 -38.49
N ARG A 1000 -28.05 26.82 -37.46
CA ARG A 1000 -27.68 27.24 -36.09
C ARG A 1000 -26.22 27.70 -36.04
N PRO A 1001 -25.84 28.55 -35.06
CA PRO A 1001 -24.44 28.93 -34.85
C PRO A 1001 -23.55 27.69 -34.74
N THR A 1002 -22.39 27.72 -35.40
CA THR A 1002 -21.44 26.60 -35.35
C THR A 1002 -20.91 26.41 -33.93
N GLN A 1003 -20.92 25.17 -33.44
CA GLN A 1003 -20.53 24.83 -32.07
C GLN A 1003 -19.08 24.32 -32.03
N VAL A 1004 -18.20 25.00 -31.28
CA VAL A 1004 -16.77 24.66 -31.22
C VAL A 1004 -16.57 23.39 -30.38
N ILE A 1005 -16.11 22.29 -30.98
CA ILE A 1005 -15.86 21.02 -30.27
C ILE A 1005 -14.38 20.72 -30.06
N PHE A 1006 -13.49 21.54 -30.64
CA PHE A 1006 -12.05 21.36 -30.53
C PHE A 1006 -11.34 22.68 -30.66
N ARG A 1007 -10.32 22.91 -29.82
CA ARG A 1007 -9.44 24.07 -29.89
C ARG A 1007 -8.07 23.71 -29.35
N GLN A 1008 -7.02 23.95 -30.12
CA GLN A 1008 -5.65 23.60 -29.73
C GLN A 1008 -4.65 24.60 -30.34
N GLU A 1009 -3.59 24.94 -29.58
CA GLU A 1009 -2.39 25.58 -30.15
C GLU A 1009 -1.58 24.53 -30.93
N VAL A 1010 -1.29 24.83 -32.19
CA VAL A 1010 -0.52 23.98 -33.09
C VAL A 1010 0.69 24.74 -33.60
N THR A 1011 1.76 24.00 -33.88
CA THR A 1011 2.98 24.53 -34.51
C THR A 1011 3.17 23.80 -35.84
N VAL A 1012 3.21 24.55 -36.92
CA VAL A 1012 3.39 24.03 -38.30
C VAL A 1012 4.76 24.48 -38.81
N GLY A 1013 5.43 23.65 -39.59
CA GLY A 1013 6.75 23.92 -40.20
C GLY A 1013 7.96 23.45 -39.40
N LYS A 1014 7.81 23.21 -38.09
CA LYS A 1014 8.88 22.59 -37.29
C LYS A 1014 8.83 21.07 -37.50
N VAL A 1015 9.54 20.57 -38.51
CA VAL A 1015 10.03 19.18 -38.45
C VAL A 1015 11.23 19.24 -37.52
N GLU A 1016 11.14 18.60 -36.36
CA GLU A 1016 12.36 18.43 -35.56
C GLU A 1016 13.26 17.49 -36.33
N ASP A 1017 14.38 18.02 -36.80
CA ASP A 1017 15.46 17.21 -37.36
C ASP A 1017 15.88 16.18 -36.30
N MET A 1018 16.04 14.91 -36.70
CA MET A 1018 16.52 13.86 -35.79
C MET A 1018 17.84 14.27 -35.15
N ASP A 1019 18.71 14.97 -35.89
CA ASP A 1019 19.97 15.50 -35.37
C ASP A 1019 19.74 16.51 -34.25
N GLN A 1020 18.69 17.33 -34.36
CA GLN A 1020 18.31 18.29 -33.32
C GLN A 1020 17.68 17.58 -32.11
N ILE A 1021 16.88 16.52 -32.29
CA ILE A 1021 16.35 15.72 -31.17
C ILE A 1021 17.48 15.05 -30.40
N ILE A 1022 18.45 14.48 -31.10
CA ILE A 1022 19.64 13.87 -30.50
C ILE A 1022 20.51 14.92 -29.82
N LYS A 1023 20.65 16.11 -30.40
CA LYS A 1023 21.36 17.22 -29.78
C LYS A 1023 20.68 17.69 -28.48
N ASP A 1024 19.36 17.89 -28.49
CA ASP A 1024 18.59 18.27 -27.31
C ASP A 1024 18.73 17.22 -26.19
N LEU A 1025 18.68 15.93 -26.56
CA LEU A 1025 18.89 14.82 -25.64
C LEU A 1025 20.30 14.90 -25.02
N LYS A 1026 21.35 15.08 -25.83
CA LYS A 1026 22.73 15.20 -25.37
C LYS A 1026 22.90 16.38 -24.40
N GLU A 1027 22.33 17.54 -24.71
CA GLU A 1027 22.36 18.72 -23.83
C GLU A 1027 21.64 18.46 -22.50
N LYS A 1028 20.47 17.82 -22.54
CA LYS A 1028 19.70 17.47 -21.34
C LYS A 1028 20.42 16.44 -20.47
N LEU A 1029 21.00 15.39 -21.09
CA LEU A 1029 21.79 14.37 -20.41
C LEU A 1029 23.06 14.96 -19.79
N ALA A 1030 23.76 15.87 -20.48
CA ALA A 1030 24.90 16.59 -19.91
C ALA A 1030 24.48 17.45 -18.70
N GLY A 1031 23.31 18.07 -18.74
CA GLY A 1031 22.73 18.79 -17.61
C GLY A 1031 22.39 17.87 -16.43
N ILE A 1032 21.87 16.68 -16.70
CA ILE A 1032 21.57 15.64 -15.70
C ILE A 1032 22.87 15.13 -15.06
N GLU A 1033 23.88 14.79 -15.86
CA GLU A 1033 25.20 14.36 -15.40
C GLU A 1033 25.89 15.43 -14.55
N ALA A 1034 25.85 16.70 -14.97
CA ALA A 1034 26.41 17.80 -14.20
C ALA A 1034 25.69 18.02 -12.86
N LYS A 1035 24.37 17.82 -12.83
CA LYS A 1035 23.58 17.85 -11.57
C LYS A 1035 23.93 16.67 -10.68
N ALA A 1036 24.09 15.47 -11.24
CA ALA A 1036 24.52 14.29 -10.51
C ALA A 1036 25.91 14.50 -9.88
N ARG A 1037 26.90 15.00 -10.62
CA ARG A 1037 28.24 15.30 -10.07
C ARG A 1037 28.23 16.32 -8.94
N LYS A 1038 27.32 17.31 -9.00
CA LYS A 1038 27.14 18.32 -7.94
C LYS A 1038 26.32 17.80 -6.76
N ALA A 1039 25.56 16.72 -6.95
CA ALA A 1039 24.75 16.13 -5.91
C ALA A 1039 25.64 15.43 -4.89
N LYS A 1040 25.43 15.76 -3.61
CA LYS A 1040 26.16 15.16 -2.50
C LYS A 1040 25.42 13.89 -2.08
N GLY A 1041 26.11 12.75 -2.15
CA GLY A 1041 25.59 11.44 -1.73
C GLY A 1041 25.08 10.56 -2.87
N ALA A 1042 25.28 9.24 -2.72
CA ALA A 1042 24.91 8.21 -3.69
C ALA A 1042 23.43 8.24 -4.10
N LEU A 1043 22.54 8.47 -3.14
CA LEU A 1043 21.08 8.52 -3.37
C LEU A 1043 20.65 9.71 -4.23
N ALA A 1044 21.21 10.90 -3.95
CA ALA A 1044 20.92 12.10 -4.72
C ALA A 1044 21.41 11.95 -6.18
N LYS A 1045 22.52 11.22 -6.38
CA LYS A 1045 23.04 10.85 -7.70
C LYS A 1045 22.13 9.84 -8.42
N LEU A 1046 21.63 8.81 -7.73
CA LEU A 1046 20.77 7.77 -8.33
C LEU A 1046 19.43 8.31 -8.88
N ARG A 1047 18.87 9.37 -8.29
CA ARG A 1047 17.68 10.04 -8.85
C ARG A 1047 17.88 10.46 -10.32
N TYR A 1048 19.09 10.86 -10.68
CA TYR A 1048 19.41 11.30 -12.03
C TYR A 1048 19.47 10.16 -13.06
N VAL A 1049 19.51 8.89 -12.62
CA VAL A 1049 19.34 7.72 -13.49
C VAL A 1049 17.92 7.64 -14.05
N VAL A 1050 16.92 7.94 -13.22
CA VAL A 1050 15.51 7.98 -13.63
C VAL A 1050 15.27 9.14 -14.59
N ASP A 1051 15.83 10.32 -14.28
CA ASP A 1051 15.73 11.50 -15.15
C ASP A 1051 16.38 11.26 -16.53
N ALA A 1052 17.53 10.57 -16.58
CA ALA A 1052 18.21 10.22 -17.82
C ALA A 1052 17.37 9.25 -18.67
N SER A 1053 16.76 8.24 -18.04
CA SER A 1053 15.88 7.28 -18.71
C SER A 1053 14.61 7.94 -19.27
N ALA A 1054 13.98 8.81 -18.48
CA ALA A 1054 12.80 9.57 -18.92
C ALA A 1054 13.11 10.49 -20.10
N ALA A 1055 14.28 11.14 -20.11
CA ALA A 1055 14.74 11.95 -21.24
C ALA A 1055 14.96 11.11 -22.52
N GLY A 1056 15.47 9.88 -22.38
CA GLY A 1056 15.62 8.92 -23.49
C GLY A 1056 14.31 8.54 -24.15
N ASN A 1057 13.30 8.19 -23.35
CA ASN A 1057 11.98 7.78 -23.85
C ASN A 1057 11.27 8.93 -24.60
N ASP A 1058 11.39 10.16 -24.11
CA ASP A 1058 10.88 11.36 -24.78
C ASP A 1058 11.54 11.56 -26.16
N ALA A 1059 12.87 11.41 -26.24
CA ALA A 1059 13.60 11.51 -27.50
C ALA A 1059 13.20 10.42 -28.51
N VAL A 1060 13.06 9.16 -28.07
CA VAL A 1060 12.62 8.04 -28.94
C VAL A 1060 11.23 8.29 -29.51
N LYS A 1061 10.31 8.82 -28.69
CA LYS A 1061 8.98 9.22 -29.16
C LYS A 1061 9.06 10.30 -30.23
N ARG A 1062 9.81 11.37 -29.97
CA ARG A 1062 10.03 12.47 -30.93
C ARG A 1062 10.68 11.99 -32.24
N ILE A 1063 11.63 11.05 -32.19
CA ILE A 1063 12.27 10.45 -33.38
C ILE A 1063 11.24 9.64 -34.20
N ASN A 1064 10.41 8.84 -33.54
CA ASN A 1064 9.36 8.08 -34.21
C ASN A 1064 8.34 8.97 -34.92
N ASP A 1065 8.10 10.17 -34.39
CA ASP A 1065 7.17 11.17 -34.94
C ASP A 1065 7.75 11.99 -36.12
N THR A 1066 9.03 11.83 -36.46
CA THR A 1066 9.64 12.47 -37.64
C THR A 1066 9.17 11.85 -38.97
N ASP A 1067 9.42 12.49 -40.11
CA ASP A 1067 9.10 11.94 -41.44
C ASP A 1067 10.24 11.12 -42.06
N ALA A 1068 11.35 10.96 -41.34
CA ALA A 1068 12.53 10.26 -41.81
C ALA A 1068 12.22 8.81 -42.20
N ASN A 1069 13.01 8.27 -43.13
CA ASN A 1069 12.86 6.88 -43.50
C ASN A 1069 13.14 5.96 -42.29
N LYS A 1070 12.62 4.73 -42.35
CA LYS A 1070 12.69 3.77 -41.24
C LYS A 1070 14.13 3.53 -40.77
N THR A 1071 15.09 3.50 -41.68
CA THR A 1071 16.50 3.24 -41.38
C THR A 1071 17.09 4.38 -40.56
N ASP A 1072 16.86 5.63 -40.94
CA ASP A 1072 17.39 6.78 -40.22
C ASP A 1072 16.77 6.92 -38.82
N LYS A 1073 15.47 6.63 -38.68
CA LYS A 1073 14.81 6.56 -37.36
C LYS A 1073 15.43 5.50 -36.46
N GLN A 1074 15.69 4.31 -36.99
CA GLN A 1074 16.33 3.23 -36.23
C GLN A 1074 17.74 3.62 -35.78
N ASN A 1075 18.50 4.28 -36.65
CA ASN A 1075 19.83 4.79 -36.33
C ASN A 1075 19.77 5.84 -35.22
N ALA A 1076 18.87 6.81 -35.32
CA ALA A 1076 18.69 7.85 -34.29
C ALA A 1076 18.18 7.27 -32.95
N ILE A 1077 17.23 6.33 -32.96
CA ILE A 1077 16.77 5.65 -31.73
C ILE A 1077 17.93 4.94 -31.04
N LYS A 1078 18.74 4.21 -31.82
CA LYS A 1078 19.93 3.53 -31.28
C LYS A 1078 20.90 4.53 -30.67
N GLU A 1079 21.17 5.64 -31.35
CA GLU A 1079 22.03 6.70 -30.82
C GLU A 1079 21.48 7.30 -29.51
N ALA A 1080 20.17 7.56 -29.43
CA ALA A 1080 19.53 8.06 -28.22
C ALA A 1080 19.69 7.09 -27.03
N GLN A 1081 19.48 5.79 -27.27
CA GLN A 1081 19.67 4.74 -26.27
C GLN A 1081 21.13 4.65 -25.81
N ASP A 1082 22.09 4.77 -26.73
CA ASP A 1082 23.51 4.74 -26.41
C ASP A 1082 23.93 5.94 -25.53
N GLN A 1083 23.40 7.14 -25.78
CA GLN A 1083 23.67 8.33 -24.94
C GLN A 1083 23.09 8.19 -23.52
N VAL A 1084 21.86 7.66 -23.40
CA VAL A 1084 21.22 7.42 -22.10
C VAL A 1084 22.04 6.41 -21.31
N ARG A 1085 22.40 5.27 -21.93
CA ARG A 1085 23.21 4.22 -21.29
C ARG A 1085 24.56 4.77 -20.81
N LYS A 1086 25.24 5.56 -21.64
CA LYS A 1086 26.50 6.21 -21.28
C LYS A 1086 26.36 7.11 -20.05
N THR A 1087 25.30 7.91 -20.00
CA THR A 1087 25.03 8.84 -18.89
C THR A 1087 24.68 8.09 -17.60
N VAL A 1088 23.81 7.08 -17.69
CA VAL A 1088 23.44 6.22 -16.56
C VAL A 1088 24.67 5.52 -15.99
N ASN A 1089 25.51 4.95 -16.84
CA ASN A 1089 26.74 4.31 -16.41
C ASN A 1089 27.69 5.30 -15.71
N ALA A 1090 27.87 6.52 -16.26
CA ALA A 1090 28.70 7.54 -15.61
C ALA A 1090 28.18 7.90 -14.21
N ILE A 1091 26.87 8.00 -14.02
CA ILE A 1091 26.25 8.27 -12.72
C ILE A 1091 26.46 7.09 -11.77
N ILE A 1092 26.27 5.84 -12.24
CA ILE A 1092 26.45 4.64 -11.43
C ILE A 1092 27.91 4.47 -11.01
N THR A 1093 28.87 4.67 -11.91
CA THR A 1093 30.32 4.65 -11.61
C THR A 1093 30.66 5.67 -10.54
N ASP A 1094 30.16 6.90 -10.66
CA ASP A 1094 30.37 7.99 -9.70
C ASP A 1094 29.63 7.78 -8.36
N VAL A 1095 28.60 6.92 -8.32
CA VAL A 1095 27.92 6.47 -7.10
C VAL A 1095 28.72 5.37 -6.40
N LEU A 1096 29.25 4.42 -7.16
CA LEU A 1096 29.97 3.25 -6.65
C LEU A 1096 31.44 3.55 -6.32
N GLY A 1097 31.94 4.73 -6.70
CA GLY A 1097 33.31 5.17 -6.41
C GLY A 1097 34.38 4.45 -7.25
N PHE A 1098 34.01 3.99 -8.44
CA PHE A 1098 34.92 3.32 -9.39
C PHE A 1098 35.69 4.30 -10.29
#